data_AF-A0A7C1FVQ4-F1
#
_entry.id   AF-A0A7C1FVQ4-F1
#
_cell.length_a   1.000
_cell.length_b   1.000
_cell.length_c   1.000
_cell.angle_alpha   90.00
_cell.angle_beta   90.00
_cell.angle_gamma   90.00
#
_symmetry.space_group_name_H-M   'P 1'
#
loop_
_entity.id
_entity.type
_entity.pdbx_description
1 polymer ?
#
loop_
_entity_poly.entity_id
_entity_poly.type
_entity_poly.pdbx_seq_one_letter_code
_entity_poly.pdbx_strand_id
1 'polypeptide(L)'
;FRADSSGNRDADLRYEGENPNVYRNRYFKENHEEQDDWSDLIHMLYVLNNAPEATYYQDVSEVVNVEQWVRYLALDSLIINYETTLTTGVGDDYFMYRGAKDPRFILVPHDLDTTFGLGGPPINLSIFAVVDGYPPRDGSSNGIEGLQRFLNHPDILPLYYKAFVDLIDTVFNPVVINPLVDQVLGPWVPESNRNAMKQFVVNRANAVLAQIPRQYTINCSLPVVDGYYKTSADTAVLSGTADVTQTRSVRVAGLPAQWDPKTGQWLIGGTAPPSDTRTFQEGVNGYLGTADTHIRQASPNTSYENAAVMVDGEVTSGQRDPAHGLIRFENIFGDQPWQIPLDASIASASLVLNVTNTSSNVMSLHRLLATWSETATWAGSFGGNGVQADGLEALSVADATFTPNSTGKLTIDVTASLLAWKADPSRNFGWVILPSGTDGMVFDCSETGAAANRPQLIIKLGDTNTINMVFQEGYAEYTGTLDTAMEGANPNTSFATATVLRVDGEYNGFPAHGLLRFENLFGDGPNQIRPDDQIVSATLSLNVTDTGNTISLHRMLQPWNETDTWNTWGAGIQANGVEAAVTADATLSASSTGKRSADVTTSLRAWQTDPASNYGWALLPGGTDGVRFNSKEIATLGNRPELRVVVRRGGSGGGSGGGGGSGGSGGSGGLGVPLLPGINRVVVEAFDQP
;
A
#
# COMPACT_ATOMS: atom_id res chain seq x y z
N PHE A 1 -13.47 26.05 30.08
CA PHE A 1 -12.12 26.17 29.49
C PHE A 1 -11.00 26.00 30.50
N ARG A 2 -10.28 24.88 30.45
CA ARG A 2 -8.85 24.85 30.79
C ARG A 2 -8.13 24.09 29.69
N ALA A 3 -7.32 24.79 28.93
CA ALA A 3 -6.14 24.18 28.32
C ALA A 3 -5.16 23.83 29.46
N ASP A 4 -4.55 22.65 29.42
CA ASP A 4 -3.36 22.41 30.22
C ASP A 4 -2.10 22.98 29.54
N SER A 5 -1.05 23.14 30.33
CA SER A 5 0.19 23.85 29.99
C SER A 5 1.08 23.15 28.95
N SER A 6 0.58 22.12 28.25
CA SER A 6 1.37 21.27 27.34
C SER A 6 0.83 21.19 25.90
N GLY A 7 -0.30 21.81 25.59
CA GLY A 7 -0.73 22.05 24.20
C GLY A 7 -1.19 20.85 23.36
N ASN A 8 -1.76 19.78 23.94
CA ASN A 8 -2.65 18.80 23.26
C ASN A 8 -3.14 17.72 24.23
N ARG A 9 -4.33 17.82 24.86
CA ARG A 9 -4.97 16.72 25.65
C ARG A 9 -6.47 16.92 25.91
N ASP A 10 -7.33 16.54 24.96
CA ASP A 10 -8.80 16.57 25.13
C ASP A 10 -9.36 15.22 25.61
N ALA A 11 -10.65 15.16 25.94
CA ALA A 11 -11.37 13.93 26.27
C ALA A 11 -11.67 13.10 25.01
N ASP A 12 -10.63 12.61 24.35
CA ASP A 12 -10.60 11.98 23.02
C ASP A 12 -10.82 10.46 23.03
N LEU A 13 -11.32 9.91 24.13
CA LEU A 13 -11.72 8.50 24.28
C LEU A 13 -10.58 7.48 24.09
N ARG A 14 -9.31 7.91 24.20
CA ARG A 14 -8.17 6.99 24.20
C ARG A 14 -7.96 6.33 25.56
N TYR A 15 -7.45 5.11 25.54
CA TYR A 15 -7.01 4.42 26.75
C TYR A 15 -5.59 4.84 27.13
N GLU A 16 -5.39 5.33 28.36
CA GLU A 16 -4.08 5.81 28.85
C GLU A 16 -3.58 5.03 30.08
N GLY A 17 -4.02 3.77 30.21
CA GLY A 17 -3.67 2.92 31.33
C GLY A 17 -4.65 3.01 32.50
N GLU A 18 -4.34 2.27 33.55
CA GLU A 18 -5.22 2.07 34.71
C GLU A 18 -5.18 3.21 35.74
N ASN A 19 -4.32 4.23 35.55
CA ASN A 19 -4.14 5.30 36.54
C ASN A 19 -5.28 6.35 36.43
N PRO A 20 -6.18 6.47 37.43
CA PRO A 20 -7.32 7.40 37.36
C PRO A 20 -6.92 8.86 37.20
N ASN A 21 -5.73 9.25 37.68
CA ASN A 21 -5.26 10.64 37.63
C ASN A 21 -5.06 11.17 36.21
N VAL A 22 -4.84 10.28 35.24
CA VAL A 22 -4.68 10.65 33.83
C VAL A 22 -6.00 11.16 33.23
N TYR A 23 -7.12 10.67 33.74
CA TYR A 23 -8.46 10.98 33.23
C TYR A 23 -9.09 12.19 33.94
N ARG A 24 -8.79 12.42 35.22
CA ARG A 24 -9.35 13.54 36.02
C ARG A 24 -9.19 14.93 35.42
N ASN A 25 -8.11 15.13 34.65
CA ASN A 25 -7.80 16.45 34.10
C ASN A 25 -8.60 16.76 32.82
N ARG A 26 -9.38 15.79 32.32
CA ARG A 26 -10.09 15.89 31.02
C ARG A 26 -11.56 15.49 31.13
N TYR A 27 -11.84 14.47 31.92
CA TYR A 27 -13.18 14.04 32.26
C TYR A 27 -13.56 14.61 33.62
N PHE A 28 -14.76 15.18 33.72
CA PHE A 28 -15.28 15.74 34.96
C PHE A 28 -16.49 14.92 35.41
N LYS A 29 -16.45 14.47 36.66
CA LYS A 29 -17.59 13.81 37.29
C LYS A 29 -18.58 14.88 37.73
N GLU A 30 -19.80 14.81 37.24
CA GLU A 30 -20.95 15.61 37.70
C GLU A 30 -21.76 14.86 38.78
N ASN A 31 -21.48 13.58 38.96
CA ASN A 31 -22.04 12.74 39.99
C ASN A 31 -20.99 11.75 40.50
N HIS A 32 -21.22 11.24 41.70
CA HIS A 32 -20.29 10.34 42.40
C HIS A 32 -18.85 10.88 42.52
N GLU A 33 -18.70 12.21 42.65
CA GLU A 33 -17.41 12.88 42.79
C GLU A 33 -16.65 12.40 44.04
N GLU A 34 -17.36 12.24 45.16
CA GLU A 34 -16.76 11.80 46.44
C GLU A 34 -16.34 10.33 46.42
N GLN A 35 -17.05 9.45 45.69
CA GLN A 35 -16.62 8.05 45.53
C GLN A 35 -15.36 7.94 44.70
N ASP A 36 -15.18 8.86 43.76
CA ASP A 36 -13.94 9.01 43.00
C ASP A 36 -13.48 7.74 42.27
N ASP A 37 -14.45 6.91 41.90
CA ASP A 37 -14.23 5.64 41.19
C ASP A 37 -14.31 5.86 39.68
N TRP A 38 -13.20 5.60 38.99
CA TRP A 38 -13.05 5.79 37.55
C TRP A 38 -13.04 4.46 36.79
N SER A 39 -13.18 3.31 37.48
CA SER A 39 -12.97 2.00 36.87
C SER A 39 -13.88 1.74 35.67
N ASP A 40 -15.14 2.22 35.72
CA ASP A 40 -16.09 2.05 34.62
C ASP A 40 -15.65 2.78 33.35
N LEU A 41 -15.15 4.02 33.50
CA LEU A 41 -14.64 4.80 32.37
C LEU A 41 -13.38 4.14 31.80
N ILE A 42 -12.42 3.81 32.67
CA ILE A 42 -11.15 3.18 32.29
C ILE A 42 -11.40 1.86 31.56
N HIS A 43 -12.31 1.04 32.07
CA HIS A 43 -12.68 -0.22 31.45
C HIS A 43 -13.34 -0.03 30.08
N MET A 44 -14.27 0.92 29.95
CA MET A 44 -14.89 1.23 28.66
C MET A 44 -13.84 1.68 27.64
N LEU A 45 -12.93 2.59 28.02
CA LEU A 45 -11.85 3.05 27.15
C LEU A 45 -10.90 1.92 26.78
N TYR A 46 -10.58 1.03 27.73
CA TYR A 46 -9.77 -0.16 27.45
C TYR A 46 -10.44 -1.05 26.41
N VAL A 47 -11.72 -1.38 26.56
CA VAL A 47 -12.46 -2.23 25.62
C VAL A 47 -12.54 -1.56 24.25
N LEU A 48 -12.88 -0.27 24.20
CA LEU A 48 -12.99 0.52 22.97
C LEU A 48 -11.69 0.53 22.15
N ASN A 49 -10.53 0.54 22.81
CA ASN A 49 -9.23 0.64 22.16
C ASN A 49 -8.55 -0.74 21.97
N ASN A 50 -8.69 -1.66 22.92
CA ASN A 50 -7.84 -2.86 23.03
C ASN A 50 -8.58 -4.21 22.99
N ALA A 51 -9.92 -4.25 22.85
CA ALA A 51 -10.64 -5.53 22.76
C ALA A 51 -10.13 -6.38 21.56
N PRO A 52 -10.12 -7.73 21.65
CA PRO A 52 -9.68 -8.58 20.54
C PRO A 52 -10.51 -8.37 19.27
N GLU A 53 -9.90 -8.42 18.09
CA GLU A 53 -10.61 -8.15 16.82
C GLU A 53 -11.79 -9.10 16.59
N ALA A 54 -11.62 -10.39 16.91
CA ALA A 54 -12.65 -11.40 16.72
C ALA A 54 -13.92 -11.17 17.58
N THR A 55 -13.81 -10.40 18.67
CA THR A 55 -14.90 -10.13 19.61
C THR A 55 -15.19 -8.64 19.76
N TYR A 56 -14.52 -7.76 19.00
CA TYR A 56 -14.52 -6.31 19.23
C TYR A 56 -15.94 -5.73 19.31
N TYR A 57 -16.77 -6.00 18.31
CA TYR A 57 -18.16 -5.52 18.30
C TYR A 57 -18.96 -6.01 19.51
N GLN A 58 -18.79 -7.28 19.89
CA GLN A 58 -19.48 -7.85 21.04
C GLN A 58 -19.02 -7.16 22.34
N ASP A 59 -17.71 -7.10 22.57
CA ASP A 59 -17.12 -6.55 23.79
C ASP A 59 -17.47 -5.06 23.94
N VAL A 60 -17.37 -4.29 22.85
CA VAL A 60 -17.77 -2.87 22.83
C VAL A 60 -19.27 -2.72 23.12
N SER A 61 -20.11 -3.59 22.58
CA SER A 61 -21.56 -3.55 22.81
C SER A 61 -21.97 -3.84 24.26
N GLU A 62 -21.07 -4.44 25.06
CA GLU A 62 -21.29 -4.68 26.50
C GLU A 62 -21.01 -3.43 27.36
N VAL A 63 -20.13 -2.53 26.89
CA VAL A 63 -19.73 -1.32 27.64
C VAL A 63 -20.30 -0.01 27.05
N VAL A 64 -20.71 -0.02 25.78
CA VAL A 64 -21.18 1.15 25.04
C VAL A 64 -22.52 0.84 24.37
N ASN A 65 -23.43 1.81 24.38
CA ASN A 65 -24.64 1.70 23.57
C ASN A 65 -24.32 2.13 22.13
N VAL A 66 -23.87 1.17 21.32
CA VAL A 66 -23.38 1.39 19.94
C VAL A 66 -24.40 2.15 19.09
N GLU A 67 -25.66 1.73 19.09
CA GLU A 67 -26.74 2.37 18.32
C GLU A 67 -26.92 3.84 18.71
N GLN A 68 -26.85 4.14 20.02
CA GLN A 68 -26.98 5.51 20.51
C GLN A 68 -25.77 6.36 20.13
N TRP A 69 -24.55 5.81 20.22
CA TRP A 69 -23.32 6.51 19.87
C TRP A 69 -23.28 6.86 18.38
N VAL A 70 -23.53 5.90 17.49
CA VAL A 70 -23.54 6.17 16.05
C VAL A 70 -24.62 7.18 15.67
N ARG A 71 -25.79 7.13 16.33
CA ARG A 71 -26.88 8.11 16.13
C ARG A 71 -26.52 9.50 16.66
N TYR A 72 -25.88 9.59 17.82
CA TYR A 72 -25.38 10.84 18.39
C TYR A 72 -24.40 11.51 17.43
N LEU A 73 -23.34 10.78 17.03
CA LEU A 73 -22.29 11.28 16.15
C LEU A 73 -22.85 11.68 14.77
N ALA A 74 -23.83 10.93 14.25
CA ALA A 74 -24.48 11.26 12.98
C ALA A 74 -25.33 12.53 13.09
N LEU A 75 -26.09 12.71 14.18
CA LEU A 75 -26.91 13.90 14.39
C LEU A 75 -26.05 15.15 14.60
N ASP A 76 -25.01 15.06 15.44
CA ASP A 76 -24.09 16.17 15.72
C ASP A 76 -23.34 16.61 14.45
N SER A 77 -22.99 15.66 13.58
CA SER A 77 -22.45 15.94 12.25
C SER A 77 -23.49 16.53 11.27
N LEU A 78 -24.76 16.12 11.36
CA LEU A 78 -25.85 16.66 10.52
C LEU A 78 -26.18 18.11 10.85
N ILE A 79 -26.26 18.45 12.14
CA ILE A 79 -26.49 19.83 12.55
C ILE A 79 -25.27 20.72 12.28
N ILE A 80 -24.12 20.11 12.00
CA ILE A 80 -22.80 20.74 11.98
C ILE A 80 -22.64 21.53 13.27
N ASN A 81 -22.39 20.80 14.35
CA ASN A 81 -21.92 21.42 15.57
C ASN A 81 -20.47 21.87 15.37
N TYR A 82 -20.27 23.17 15.23
CA TYR A 82 -18.96 23.74 14.95
C TYR A 82 -18.29 24.33 16.19
N GLU A 83 -18.69 23.85 17.36
CA GLU A 83 -17.93 23.97 18.60
C GLU A 83 -16.77 22.97 18.66
N THR A 84 -16.06 22.96 19.78
CA THR A 84 -15.07 21.96 20.13
C THR A 84 -15.78 20.66 20.53
N THR A 85 -16.04 19.76 19.57
CA THR A 85 -16.83 18.55 19.81
C THR A 85 -16.19 17.31 19.22
N LEU A 86 -16.65 16.12 19.65
CA LEU A 86 -16.21 14.86 19.06
C LEU A 86 -16.31 14.89 17.52
N THR A 87 -17.35 15.51 16.93
CA THR A 87 -17.52 15.53 15.47
C THR A 87 -16.60 16.47 14.73
N THR A 88 -16.02 17.45 15.43
CA THR A 88 -14.93 18.29 14.90
C THR A 88 -13.54 17.71 15.22
N GLY A 89 -13.47 16.53 15.83
CA GLY A 89 -12.22 15.85 16.16
C GLY A 89 -11.58 16.35 17.46
N VAL A 90 -12.35 17.01 18.32
CA VAL A 90 -11.92 17.58 19.62
C VAL A 90 -12.68 16.91 20.76
N GLY A 91 -11.99 16.48 21.81
CA GLY A 91 -12.63 15.80 22.94
C GLY A 91 -13.31 16.75 23.93
N ASP A 92 -14.30 17.53 23.49
CA ASP A 92 -15.02 18.52 24.32
C ASP A 92 -16.53 18.58 23.96
N ASP A 93 -17.33 19.34 24.70
CA ASP A 93 -18.77 19.58 24.49
C ASP A 93 -19.66 18.34 24.38
N TYR A 94 -19.34 17.33 25.17
CA TYR A 94 -20.21 16.17 25.40
C TYR A 94 -20.15 15.71 26.85
N PHE A 95 -21.24 15.08 27.31
CA PHE A 95 -21.21 14.27 28.51
C PHE A 95 -21.31 12.79 28.15
N MET A 96 -20.81 11.95 29.05
CA MET A 96 -21.11 10.53 29.08
C MET A 96 -21.97 10.19 30.28
N TYR A 97 -22.97 9.36 30.07
CA TYR A 97 -23.79 8.84 31.15
C TYR A 97 -23.76 7.31 31.14
N ARG A 98 -23.52 6.73 32.32
CA ARG A 98 -23.64 5.30 32.58
C ARG A 98 -24.84 5.06 33.48
N GLY A 99 -25.80 4.26 33.01
CA GLY A 99 -27.00 3.98 33.75
C GLY A 99 -26.79 2.97 34.89
N ALA A 100 -27.61 3.07 35.94
CA ALA A 100 -27.62 2.08 37.03
C ALA A 100 -28.30 0.75 36.63
N LYS A 101 -29.17 0.77 35.59
CA LYS A 101 -29.86 -0.43 35.07
C LYS A 101 -29.22 -0.96 33.80
N ASP A 102 -28.91 -0.05 32.88
CA ASP A 102 -28.15 -0.33 31.68
C ASP A 102 -26.77 0.32 31.86
N PRO A 103 -25.72 -0.48 32.15
CA PRO A 103 -24.39 0.03 32.44
C PRO A 103 -23.60 0.43 31.19
N ARG A 104 -24.22 0.37 30.01
CA ARG A 104 -23.60 0.84 28.77
C ARG A 104 -23.58 2.37 28.74
N PHE A 105 -22.43 2.93 28.38
CA PHE A 105 -22.27 4.37 28.27
C PHE A 105 -23.08 4.91 27.08
N ILE A 106 -23.73 6.05 27.29
CA ILE A 106 -24.36 6.87 26.24
C ILE A 106 -23.70 8.25 26.17
N LEU A 107 -23.72 8.86 25.00
CA LEU A 107 -23.30 10.24 24.77
C LEU A 107 -24.48 11.20 24.95
N VAL A 108 -24.24 12.37 25.55
CA VAL A 108 -25.23 13.41 25.75
C VAL A 108 -24.65 14.74 25.23
N PRO A 109 -25.37 15.47 24.36
CA PRO A 109 -24.81 16.68 23.76
C PRO A 109 -24.70 17.79 24.79
N HIS A 110 -23.63 18.57 24.67
CA HIS A 110 -23.46 19.86 25.35
C HIS A 110 -23.27 20.97 24.31
N ASP A 111 -23.39 22.21 24.77
CA ASP A 111 -23.17 23.47 24.04
C ASP A 111 -23.50 23.45 22.53
N LEU A 112 -24.77 23.69 22.19
CA LEU A 112 -25.29 23.59 20.81
C LEU A 112 -25.56 24.96 20.16
N ASP A 113 -24.85 26.01 20.56
CA ASP A 113 -25.11 27.38 20.10
C ASP A 113 -24.43 27.76 18.78
N THR A 114 -23.39 27.03 18.33
CA THR A 114 -22.81 27.15 16.98
C THR A 114 -23.21 25.96 16.07
N THR A 115 -24.50 25.92 15.72
CA THR A 115 -25.09 24.87 14.89
C THR A 115 -25.86 25.44 13.68
N PHE A 116 -26.37 24.57 12.80
CA PHE A 116 -27.24 24.93 11.66
C PHE A 116 -26.60 25.92 10.66
N GLY A 117 -25.30 25.78 10.43
CA GLY A 117 -24.56 26.61 9.47
C GLY A 117 -24.15 27.98 10.00
N LEU A 118 -24.36 28.23 11.29
CA LEU A 118 -23.71 29.31 12.02
C LEU A 118 -22.27 28.86 12.32
N GLY A 119 -21.25 29.67 11.99
CA GLY A 119 -19.86 29.36 12.37
C GLY A 119 -18.85 29.25 11.22
N GLY A 120 -19.30 28.92 10.00
CA GLY A 120 -18.49 28.96 8.77
C GLY A 120 -17.85 27.67 8.20
N PRO A 121 -18.11 26.44 8.69
CA PRO A 121 -17.61 25.23 8.03
C PRO A 121 -18.37 24.95 6.72
N PRO A 122 -17.76 24.23 5.76
CA PRO A 122 -18.38 23.97 4.48
C PRO A 122 -19.54 22.96 4.64
N ILE A 123 -20.61 23.16 3.88
CA ILE A 123 -21.82 22.31 3.93
C ILE A 123 -21.52 20.83 3.63
N ASN A 124 -20.44 20.56 2.88
CA ASN A 124 -19.95 19.23 2.52
C ASN A 124 -18.83 18.73 3.45
N LEU A 125 -18.76 19.23 4.70
CA LEU A 125 -17.92 18.66 5.74
C LEU A 125 -18.05 17.14 5.76
N SER A 126 -16.91 16.44 5.79
CA SER A 126 -16.85 14.98 5.80
C SER A 126 -17.66 14.43 6.95
N ILE A 127 -18.48 13.42 6.68
CA ILE A 127 -19.15 12.65 7.74
C ILE A 127 -18.15 11.89 8.63
N PHE A 128 -16.88 11.76 8.21
CA PHE A 128 -15.80 11.17 9.00
C PHE A 128 -14.89 12.18 9.70
N ALA A 129 -15.24 13.48 9.71
CA ALA A 129 -14.46 14.51 10.40
C ALA A 129 -14.17 14.19 11.88
N VAL A 130 -15.06 13.44 12.53
CA VAL A 130 -14.87 12.88 13.88
C VAL A 130 -13.56 12.10 14.02
N VAL A 131 -13.08 11.39 13.00
CA VAL A 131 -11.86 10.55 13.06
C VAL A 131 -10.77 10.97 12.09
N ASP A 132 -11.13 11.68 11.02
CA ASP A 132 -10.18 12.21 10.03
C ASP A 132 -9.70 13.63 10.39
N GLY A 133 -10.38 14.27 11.34
CA GLY A 133 -10.17 15.66 11.72
C GLY A 133 -10.82 16.64 10.74
N TYR A 134 -11.05 17.86 11.24
CA TYR A 134 -11.45 19.01 10.43
C TYR A 134 -10.92 20.26 11.10
N PRO A 135 -10.19 21.16 10.42
CA PRO A 135 -9.58 22.31 11.07
C PRO A 135 -10.65 23.18 11.76
N PRO A 136 -10.69 23.20 13.11
CA PRO A 136 -11.57 24.10 13.85
C PRO A 136 -11.04 25.54 13.77
N ARG A 137 -11.77 26.49 14.36
CA ARG A 137 -11.32 27.89 14.47
C ARG A 137 -9.95 28.07 15.14
N ASP A 138 -9.50 27.11 15.95
CA ASP A 138 -8.22 27.14 16.65
C ASP A 138 -7.08 26.39 15.95
N GLY A 139 -7.37 25.68 14.83
CA GLY A 139 -6.37 24.96 14.05
C GLY A 139 -5.88 23.61 14.60
N SER A 140 -6.55 23.02 15.60
CA SER A 140 -6.07 21.83 16.33
C SER A 140 -6.97 20.58 16.24
N SER A 141 -7.16 19.98 15.06
CA SER A 141 -7.89 18.70 14.97
C SER A 141 -7.21 17.68 14.06
N ASN A 142 -6.87 16.53 14.64
CA ASN A 142 -6.37 15.33 13.97
C ASN A 142 -7.38 14.17 14.05
N GLY A 143 -8.64 14.45 14.42
CA GLY A 143 -9.67 13.45 14.70
C GLY A 143 -9.57 12.85 16.12
N ILE A 144 -10.66 12.22 16.56
CA ILE A 144 -10.77 11.50 17.85
C ILE A 144 -10.08 10.14 17.72
N GLU A 145 -8.86 10.05 18.23
CA GLU A 145 -8.04 8.83 18.20
C GLU A 145 -8.79 7.62 18.76
N GLY A 146 -9.45 7.77 19.91
CA GLY A 146 -10.20 6.69 20.57
C GLY A 146 -11.40 6.15 19.78
N LEU A 147 -11.87 6.86 18.75
CA LEU A 147 -12.97 6.43 17.89
C LEU A 147 -12.51 5.89 16.53
N GLN A 148 -11.21 5.98 16.20
CA GLN A 148 -10.72 5.51 14.90
C GLN A 148 -11.04 4.03 14.67
N ARG A 149 -10.81 3.18 15.67
CA ARG A 149 -11.14 1.76 15.56
C ARG A 149 -12.65 1.53 15.48
N PHE A 150 -13.41 2.20 16.35
CA PHE A 150 -14.87 2.08 16.43
C PHE A 150 -15.56 2.41 15.10
N LEU A 151 -15.23 3.55 14.49
CA LEU A 151 -15.86 4.02 13.25
C LEU A 151 -15.27 3.43 11.97
N ASN A 152 -14.16 2.68 12.04
CA ASN A 152 -13.64 1.91 10.90
C ASN A 152 -13.95 0.40 11.03
N HIS A 153 -14.60 -0.06 12.10
CA HIS A 153 -14.93 -1.47 12.28
C HIS A 153 -16.09 -1.90 11.35
N PRO A 154 -15.98 -3.03 10.63
CA PRO A 154 -16.94 -3.44 9.60
C PRO A 154 -18.37 -3.71 10.11
N ASP A 155 -18.53 -4.08 11.38
CA ASP A 155 -19.85 -4.29 11.99
C ASP A 155 -20.48 -3.00 12.57
N ILE A 156 -19.73 -1.90 12.70
CA ILE A 156 -20.20 -0.63 13.29
C ILE A 156 -20.44 0.42 12.21
N LEU A 157 -19.52 0.51 11.25
CA LEU A 157 -19.56 1.49 10.17
C LEU A 157 -20.90 1.51 9.38
N PRO A 158 -21.51 0.36 9.03
CA PRO A 158 -22.83 0.34 8.40
C PRO A 158 -23.93 0.96 9.27
N LEU A 159 -23.87 0.74 10.60
CA LEU A 159 -24.80 1.34 11.55
C LEU A 159 -24.67 2.86 11.58
N TYR A 160 -23.45 3.38 11.40
CA TYR A 160 -23.17 4.82 11.30
C TYR A 160 -23.77 5.43 10.02
N TYR A 161 -23.56 4.81 8.87
CA TYR A 161 -24.21 5.22 7.63
C TYR A 161 -25.74 5.17 7.71
N LYS A 162 -26.27 4.08 8.28
CA LYS A 162 -27.71 3.91 8.48
C LYS A 162 -28.27 5.01 9.39
N ALA A 163 -27.56 5.38 10.46
CA ALA A 163 -27.99 6.44 11.36
C ALA A 163 -28.18 7.78 10.63
N PHE A 164 -27.28 8.15 9.70
CA PHE A 164 -27.48 9.36 8.88
C PHE A 164 -28.73 9.30 8.03
N VAL A 165 -28.94 8.19 7.30
CA VAL A 165 -30.11 8.03 6.42
C VAL A 165 -31.40 8.06 7.25
N ASP A 166 -31.47 7.28 8.33
CA ASP A 166 -32.62 7.24 9.22
C ASP A 166 -32.91 8.63 9.81
N LEU A 167 -31.88 9.36 10.26
CA LEU A 167 -32.04 10.70 10.81
C LEU A 167 -32.56 11.68 9.75
N ILE A 168 -32.02 11.68 8.54
CA ILE A 168 -32.51 12.54 7.45
C ILE A 168 -33.97 12.21 7.13
N ASP A 169 -34.31 10.93 7.00
CA ASP A 169 -35.66 10.52 6.63
C ASP A 169 -36.70 10.80 7.72
N THR A 170 -36.29 10.79 9.01
CA THR A 170 -37.25 10.84 10.14
C THR A 170 -37.20 12.11 10.99
N VAL A 171 -36.04 12.75 11.14
CA VAL A 171 -35.83 13.86 12.10
C VAL A 171 -35.28 15.11 11.43
N PHE A 172 -34.18 15.00 10.68
CA PHE A 172 -33.44 16.10 10.08
C PHE A 172 -33.94 16.39 8.66
N ASN A 173 -35.21 16.74 8.53
CA ASN A 173 -35.82 17.11 7.25
C ASN A 173 -36.77 18.32 7.38
N PRO A 174 -37.14 18.96 6.26
CA PRO A 174 -37.99 20.14 6.29
C PRO A 174 -39.38 19.92 6.90
N VAL A 175 -39.93 18.71 6.82
CA VAL A 175 -41.28 18.42 7.35
C VAL A 175 -41.28 18.50 8.87
N VAL A 176 -40.19 18.06 9.51
CA VAL A 176 -40.06 18.06 10.98
C VAL A 176 -39.42 19.35 11.49
N ILE A 177 -38.32 19.79 10.89
CA ILE A 177 -37.53 20.92 11.41
C ILE A 177 -38.19 22.27 11.12
N ASN A 178 -38.82 22.48 9.96
CA ASN A 178 -39.36 23.82 9.64
C ASN A 178 -40.45 24.27 10.62
N PRO A 179 -41.45 23.43 10.97
CA PRO A 179 -42.45 23.81 11.98
C PRO A 179 -41.82 24.05 13.36
N LEU A 180 -40.81 23.26 13.74
CA LEU A 180 -40.10 23.42 15.01
C LEU A 180 -39.37 24.78 15.07
N VAL A 181 -38.66 25.14 14.00
CA VAL A 181 -37.99 26.45 13.86
C VAL A 181 -39.00 27.59 13.96
N ASP A 182 -40.15 27.48 13.29
CA ASP A 182 -41.18 28.52 13.34
C ASP A 182 -41.84 28.65 14.71
N GLN A 183 -42.08 27.53 15.39
CA GLN A 183 -42.68 27.51 16.72
C GLN A 183 -41.73 28.07 17.78
N VAL A 184 -40.47 27.63 17.79
CA VAL A 184 -39.52 27.96 18.87
C VAL A 184 -38.88 29.34 18.66
N LEU A 185 -38.53 29.68 17.41
CA LEU A 185 -37.76 30.90 17.10
C LEU A 185 -38.64 32.02 16.52
N GLY A 186 -39.83 31.71 16.02
CA GLY A 186 -40.68 32.67 15.32
C GLY A 186 -41.01 33.96 16.07
N PRO A 187 -41.23 33.94 17.40
CA PRO A 187 -41.53 35.17 18.14
C PRO A 187 -40.37 36.16 18.29
N TRP A 188 -39.11 35.74 18.10
CA TRP A 188 -37.95 36.54 18.50
C TRP A 188 -36.74 36.51 17.54
N VAL A 189 -36.71 35.61 16.54
CA VAL A 189 -35.64 35.54 15.53
C VAL A 189 -36.11 36.07 14.18
N PRO A 190 -35.32 36.94 13.51
CA PRO A 190 -35.63 37.44 12.17
C PRO A 190 -35.96 36.33 11.16
N GLU A 191 -36.95 36.58 10.32
CA GLU A 191 -37.41 35.62 9.31
C GLU A 191 -36.30 35.17 8.34
N SER A 192 -35.39 36.07 7.97
CA SER A 192 -34.22 35.76 7.15
C SER A 192 -33.33 34.67 7.76
N ASN A 193 -33.10 34.73 9.07
CA ASN A 193 -32.24 33.77 9.77
C ASN A 193 -32.94 32.42 9.89
N ARG A 194 -34.25 32.43 10.21
CA ARG A 194 -35.06 31.20 10.23
C ARG A 194 -35.09 30.52 8.85
N ASN A 195 -35.24 31.29 7.78
CA ASN A 195 -35.19 30.75 6.42
C ASN A 195 -33.81 30.18 6.05
N ALA A 196 -32.73 30.81 6.51
CA ALA A 196 -31.37 30.27 6.33
C ALA A 196 -31.19 28.92 7.04
N MET A 197 -31.66 28.78 8.28
CA MET A 197 -31.60 27.49 9.02
C MET A 197 -32.41 26.39 8.31
N LYS A 198 -33.62 26.71 7.81
CA LYS A 198 -34.44 25.76 7.04
C LYS A 198 -33.74 25.34 5.75
N GLN A 199 -33.11 26.28 5.05
CA GLN A 199 -32.35 25.98 3.83
C GLN A 199 -31.09 25.17 4.13
N PHE A 200 -30.42 25.42 5.27
CA PHE A 200 -29.29 24.63 5.74
C PHE A 200 -29.66 23.16 5.87
N VAL A 201 -30.81 22.84 6.49
CA VAL A 201 -31.29 21.45 6.65
C VAL A 201 -31.37 20.74 5.29
N VAL A 202 -31.98 21.39 4.29
CA VAL A 202 -32.08 20.84 2.92
C VAL A 202 -30.70 20.61 2.31
N ASN A 203 -29.84 21.63 2.36
CA ASN A 203 -28.52 21.59 1.71
C ASN A 203 -27.60 20.56 2.38
N ARG A 204 -27.61 20.48 3.71
CA ARG A 204 -26.78 19.56 4.49
C ARG A 204 -27.23 18.11 4.32
N ALA A 205 -28.54 17.84 4.34
CA ALA A 205 -29.06 16.51 4.06
C ALA A 205 -28.60 16.01 2.68
N ASN A 206 -28.70 16.84 1.64
CA ASN A 206 -28.22 16.49 0.31
C ASN A 206 -26.70 16.27 0.26
N ALA A 207 -25.92 17.13 0.92
CA ALA A 207 -24.45 17.02 0.96
C ALA A 207 -23.96 15.78 1.73
N VAL A 208 -24.68 15.35 2.77
CA VAL A 208 -24.40 14.12 3.51
C VAL A 208 -24.79 12.90 2.67
N LEU A 209 -26.00 12.87 2.09
CA LEU A 209 -26.43 11.74 1.25
C LEU A 209 -25.49 11.51 0.06
N ALA A 210 -24.89 12.57 -0.50
CA ALA A 210 -23.91 12.47 -1.57
C ALA A 210 -22.59 11.77 -1.15
N GLN A 211 -22.29 11.71 0.15
CA GLN A 211 -21.12 11.03 0.70
C GLN A 211 -21.38 9.55 1.02
N ILE A 212 -22.62 9.07 0.94
CA ILE A 212 -23.01 7.69 1.30
C ILE A 212 -23.16 6.87 0.03
N PRO A 213 -22.29 5.88 -0.24
CA PRO A 213 -22.41 5.00 -1.40
C PRO A 213 -23.64 4.09 -1.28
N ARG A 214 -24.70 4.38 -2.05
CA ARG A 214 -25.97 3.62 -2.02
C ARG A 214 -26.32 2.90 -3.32
N GLN A 215 -25.42 2.96 -4.31
CA GLN A 215 -25.68 2.41 -5.63
C GLN A 215 -25.19 0.97 -5.73
N TYR A 216 -26.06 0.09 -6.23
CA TYR A 216 -25.68 -1.24 -6.67
C TYR A 216 -25.22 -1.18 -8.11
N THR A 217 -23.96 -1.52 -8.37
CA THR A 217 -23.41 -1.60 -9.72
C THR A 217 -22.69 -2.93 -9.93
N ILE A 218 -22.60 -3.36 -11.18
CA ILE A 218 -21.75 -4.46 -11.61
C ILE A 218 -20.93 -3.93 -12.79
N ASN A 219 -19.61 -3.98 -12.63
CA ASN A 219 -18.62 -3.65 -13.64
C ASN A 219 -17.96 -4.94 -14.12
N CYS A 220 -18.04 -5.23 -15.42
CA CYS A 220 -17.33 -6.35 -16.03
C CYS A 220 -17.08 -6.08 -17.52
N SER A 221 -16.10 -6.77 -18.10
CA SER A 221 -15.74 -6.65 -19.52
C SER A 221 -16.52 -7.59 -20.43
N LEU A 222 -17.57 -8.25 -19.92
CA LEU A 222 -18.34 -9.24 -20.69
C LEU A 222 -19.27 -8.55 -21.70
N PRO A 223 -19.47 -9.13 -22.91
CA PRO A 223 -20.46 -8.62 -23.85
C PRO A 223 -21.87 -8.78 -23.29
N VAL A 224 -22.73 -7.80 -23.58
CA VAL A 224 -24.16 -7.87 -23.27
C VAL A 224 -24.90 -8.48 -24.46
N VAL A 225 -25.59 -9.59 -24.23
CA VAL A 225 -26.43 -10.29 -25.23
C VAL A 225 -27.80 -10.53 -24.61
N ASP A 226 -28.87 -10.11 -25.31
CA ASP A 226 -30.26 -10.22 -24.85
C ASP A 226 -30.52 -9.61 -23.45
N GLY A 227 -29.78 -8.56 -23.08
CA GLY A 227 -29.90 -7.87 -21.80
C GLY A 227 -29.08 -8.47 -20.64
N TYR A 228 -28.29 -9.51 -20.88
CA TYR A 228 -27.43 -10.14 -19.86
C TYR A 228 -25.95 -10.08 -20.25
N TYR A 229 -25.08 -9.88 -19.27
CA TYR A 229 -23.64 -10.14 -19.43
C TYR A 229 -23.41 -11.63 -19.69
N LYS A 230 -22.76 -11.97 -20.82
CA LYS A 230 -22.61 -13.34 -21.27
C LYS A 230 -21.15 -13.68 -21.55
N THR A 231 -20.73 -14.89 -21.17
CA THR A 231 -19.42 -15.44 -21.49
C THR A 231 -19.56 -16.92 -21.83
N SER A 232 -18.65 -17.43 -22.66
CA SER A 232 -18.46 -18.88 -22.86
C SER A 232 -17.28 -19.42 -22.05
N ALA A 233 -16.58 -18.56 -21.31
CA ALA A 233 -15.56 -18.96 -20.36
C ALA A 233 -16.19 -19.35 -19.02
N ASP A 234 -15.62 -20.35 -18.36
CA ASP A 234 -16.11 -20.86 -17.08
C ASP A 234 -15.77 -19.94 -15.90
N THR A 235 -15.08 -18.81 -16.17
CA THR A 235 -14.65 -17.84 -15.16
C THR A 235 -14.86 -16.39 -15.63
N ALA A 236 -15.14 -15.46 -14.71
CA ALA A 236 -15.20 -14.02 -15.00
C ALA A 236 -14.62 -13.14 -13.88
N VAL A 237 -14.14 -11.95 -14.21
CA VAL A 237 -13.79 -10.90 -13.22
C VAL A 237 -14.99 -9.96 -13.09
N LEU A 238 -15.53 -9.81 -11.89
CA LEU A 238 -16.67 -8.92 -11.62
C LEU A 238 -16.33 -7.98 -10.46
N SER A 239 -16.47 -6.68 -10.66
CA SER A 239 -16.45 -5.68 -9.59
C SER A 239 -17.76 -4.92 -9.55
N GLY A 240 -17.90 -4.00 -8.60
CA GLY A 240 -19.04 -3.12 -8.54
C GLY A 240 -19.10 -2.35 -7.24
N THR A 241 -20.26 -1.76 -7.01
CA THR A 241 -20.61 -1.12 -5.75
C THR A 241 -21.86 -1.74 -5.14
N ALA A 242 -22.04 -1.61 -3.84
CA ALA A 242 -23.25 -1.96 -3.13
C ALA A 242 -23.59 -0.91 -2.07
N ASP A 243 -24.84 -0.88 -1.59
CA ASP A 243 -25.28 0.10 -0.59
C ASP A 243 -24.64 -0.19 0.77
N VAL A 244 -23.78 0.73 1.24
CA VAL A 244 -23.05 0.59 2.52
C VAL A 244 -23.95 0.63 3.74
N THR A 245 -25.18 1.12 3.61
CA THR A 245 -26.15 1.19 4.72
C THR A 245 -26.80 -0.16 5.01
N GLN A 246 -26.70 -1.11 4.08
CA GLN A 246 -27.41 -2.39 4.13
C GLN A 246 -26.48 -3.58 3.92
N THR A 247 -25.41 -3.44 3.13
CA THR A 247 -24.61 -4.56 2.63
C THR A 247 -23.60 -5.05 3.65
N ARG A 248 -23.76 -6.30 4.08
CA ARG A 248 -22.80 -7.02 4.91
C ARG A 248 -21.73 -7.71 4.10
N SER A 249 -22.15 -8.39 3.04
CA SER A 249 -21.29 -9.18 2.16
C SER A 249 -21.88 -9.22 0.76
N VAL A 250 -21.00 -9.36 -0.23
CA VAL A 250 -21.39 -9.61 -1.62
C VAL A 250 -20.92 -11.00 -1.99
N ARG A 251 -21.76 -11.78 -2.69
CA ARG A 251 -21.43 -13.09 -3.22
C ARG A 251 -21.73 -13.18 -4.70
N VAL A 252 -20.93 -13.95 -5.42
CA VAL A 252 -21.20 -14.30 -6.83
C VAL A 252 -21.10 -15.80 -6.96
N ALA A 253 -22.13 -16.42 -7.53
CA ALA A 253 -22.22 -17.88 -7.64
C ALA A 253 -22.05 -18.60 -6.27
N GLY A 254 -22.48 -17.94 -5.19
CA GLY A 254 -22.35 -18.45 -3.81
C GLY A 254 -20.99 -18.20 -3.15
N LEU A 255 -20.00 -17.70 -3.89
CA LEU A 255 -18.65 -17.40 -3.37
C LEU A 255 -18.57 -15.96 -2.87
N PRO A 256 -17.93 -15.69 -1.71
CA PRO A 256 -17.77 -14.34 -1.18
C PRO A 256 -16.84 -13.48 -2.05
N ALA A 257 -17.26 -12.24 -2.31
CA ALA A 257 -16.46 -11.19 -2.92
C ALA A 257 -15.68 -10.41 -1.85
N GLN A 258 -14.58 -9.77 -2.25
CA GLN A 258 -13.93 -8.73 -1.45
C GLN A 258 -14.90 -7.55 -1.34
N TRP A 259 -15.13 -7.03 -0.13
CA TRP A 259 -16.10 -5.97 0.16
C TRP A 259 -15.45 -4.91 1.05
N ASP A 260 -15.54 -3.64 0.64
CA ASP A 260 -15.12 -2.48 1.43
C ASP A 260 -16.37 -1.74 1.95
N PRO A 261 -16.68 -1.83 3.26
CA PRO A 261 -17.86 -1.20 3.84
C PRO A 261 -17.77 0.32 3.94
N LYS A 262 -16.60 0.93 3.73
CA LYS A 262 -16.41 2.40 3.74
C LYS A 262 -16.65 3.01 2.36
N THR A 263 -16.16 2.38 1.30
CA THR A 263 -16.33 2.90 -0.06
C THR A 263 -17.49 2.27 -0.82
N GLY A 264 -18.04 1.16 -0.30
CA GLY A 264 -19.08 0.38 -0.95
C GLY A 264 -18.60 -0.38 -2.17
N GLN A 265 -17.29 -0.56 -2.36
CA GLN A 265 -16.71 -1.28 -3.50
C GLN A 265 -16.64 -2.79 -3.22
N TRP A 266 -16.86 -3.60 -4.25
CA TRP A 266 -16.58 -5.04 -4.18
C TRP A 266 -15.91 -5.58 -5.44
N LEU A 267 -15.20 -6.70 -5.29
CA LEU A 267 -14.60 -7.46 -6.39
C LEU A 267 -14.59 -8.96 -6.11
N ILE A 268 -14.82 -9.75 -7.15
CA ILE A 268 -14.56 -11.18 -7.14
C ILE A 268 -13.94 -11.64 -8.46
N GLY A 269 -13.08 -12.65 -8.40
CA GLY A 269 -12.42 -13.17 -9.60
C GLY A 269 -11.41 -12.19 -10.20
N GLY A 270 -10.74 -11.40 -9.37
CA GLY A 270 -9.66 -10.48 -9.73
C GLY A 270 -9.01 -9.96 -8.45
N THR A 271 -8.04 -9.06 -8.55
CA THR A 271 -7.46 -8.36 -7.39
C THR A 271 -8.04 -6.95 -7.25
N ALA A 272 -8.76 -6.67 -6.16
CA ALA A 272 -9.06 -5.31 -5.72
C ALA A 272 -7.98 -5.01 -4.69
N PRO A 273 -7.42 -3.80 -4.67
CA PRO A 273 -6.37 -3.48 -3.73
C PRO A 273 -6.94 -3.58 -2.31
N PRO A 274 -6.41 -4.42 -1.41
CA PRO A 274 -6.49 -4.09 -0.01
C PRO A 274 -5.56 -2.91 0.22
N SER A 275 -6.06 -1.78 0.73
CA SER A 275 -5.15 -0.85 1.43
C SER A 275 -4.81 -1.44 2.80
N ASP A 276 -4.17 -2.61 2.84
CA ASP A 276 -3.43 -3.01 4.04
C ASP A 276 -2.10 -2.26 3.97
N THR A 277 -2.18 -0.96 4.26
CA THR A 277 -1.06 -0.03 4.17
C THR A 277 -0.39 0.06 5.52
N ARG A 278 0.92 -0.16 5.59
CA ARG A 278 1.74 0.20 6.75
C ARG A 278 2.36 1.55 6.48
N THR A 279 2.25 2.44 7.45
CA THR A 279 2.83 3.78 7.38
C THR A 279 3.71 3.98 8.59
N PHE A 280 4.97 4.32 8.35
CA PHE A 280 5.94 4.66 9.38
C PHE A 280 6.33 6.12 9.21
N GLN A 281 6.13 6.92 10.24
CA GLN A 281 6.45 8.35 10.26
C GLN A 281 6.67 8.79 11.70
N GLU A 282 7.77 9.51 11.95
CA GLU A 282 8.16 9.89 13.30
C GLU A 282 7.06 10.66 14.04
N GLY A 283 6.71 10.19 15.23
CA GLY A 283 5.70 10.78 16.11
C GLY A 283 4.24 10.58 15.68
N VAL A 284 3.98 9.78 14.64
CA VAL A 284 2.62 9.45 14.17
C VAL A 284 2.27 8.02 14.63
N ASN A 285 1.07 7.85 15.21
CA ASN A 285 0.58 6.56 15.71
C ASN A 285 1.57 5.82 16.64
N GLY A 286 2.36 6.59 17.41
CA GLY A 286 3.36 6.05 18.34
C GLY A 286 4.66 5.52 17.71
N TYR A 287 4.88 5.69 16.40
CA TYR A 287 6.13 5.28 15.75
C TYR A 287 7.25 6.28 16.03
N LEU A 288 8.38 5.78 16.54
CA LEU A 288 9.56 6.58 16.92
C LEU A 288 10.87 6.01 16.34
N GLY A 289 10.76 5.33 15.20
CA GLY A 289 11.86 4.58 14.59
C GLY A 289 12.53 5.30 13.42
N THR A 290 12.26 6.58 13.21
CA THR A 290 12.89 7.32 12.11
C THR A 290 14.23 7.83 12.58
N ALA A 291 15.27 7.58 11.80
CA ALA A 291 16.57 8.18 11.99
C ALA A 291 16.95 8.91 10.72
N ASP A 292 17.31 10.19 10.80
CA ASP A 292 17.83 10.92 9.65
C ASP A 292 18.85 12.00 10.03
N THR A 293 19.79 12.25 9.12
CA THR A 293 20.86 13.25 9.30
C THR A 293 21.53 13.51 7.96
N HIS A 294 22.49 14.42 7.92
CA HIS A 294 23.42 14.51 6.81
C HIS A 294 24.86 14.64 7.32
N ILE A 295 25.81 14.21 6.50
CA ILE A 295 27.24 14.41 6.75
C ILE A 295 27.81 15.36 5.72
N ARG A 296 28.74 16.23 6.12
CA ARG A 296 29.29 17.28 5.23
C ARG A 296 30.81 17.37 5.29
N GLN A 297 31.46 17.40 4.12
CA GLN A 297 32.92 17.44 4.02
C GLN A 297 33.55 18.69 4.65
N ALA A 298 32.94 19.87 4.45
CA ALA A 298 33.45 21.13 5.00
C ALA A 298 33.26 21.27 6.52
N SER A 299 32.47 20.41 7.16
CA SER A 299 32.24 20.43 8.61
C SER A 299 32.36 19.01 9.16
N PRO A 300 33.56 18.40 9.06
CA PRO A 300 33.65 16.95 9.04
C PRO A 300 33.45 16.28 10.42
N ASN A 301 33.48 17.04 11.50
CA ASN A 301 33.23 16.58 12.87
C ASN A 301 31.88 17.06 13.43
N THR A 302 31.03 17.68 12.59
CA THR A 302 29.74 18.22 13.01
C THR A 302 28.65 17.19 12.79
N SER A 303 27.80 16.99 13.81
CA SER A 303 26.55 16.23 13.70
C SER A 303 25.39 17.16 13.33
N TYR A 304 24.42 16.62 12.59
CA TYR A 304 23.23 17.32 12.09
C TYR A 304 21.92 16.60 12.45
N GLU A 305 21.91 15.81 13.53
CA GLU A 305 20.78 14.98 14.03
C GLU A 305 19.45 15.70 14.34
N ASN A 306 19.37 17.03 14.20
CA ASN A 306 18.11 17.79 14.38
C ASN A 306 17.89 18.81 13.26
N ALA A 307 18.66 18.70 12.16
CA ALA A 307 18.67 19.67 11.08
C ALA A 307 17.99 19.08 9.84
N ALA A 308 17.30 19.93 9.08
CA ALA A 308 16.84 19.58 7.74
C ALA A 308 17.98 18.94 6.93
N VAL A 309 17.67 17.87 6.23
CA VAL A 309 18.67 17.01 5.60
C VAL A 309 19.08 17.62 4.26
N MET A 310 20.38 17.88 4.13
CA MET A 310 20.98 18.49 2.95
C MET A 310 21.73 17.45 2.12
N VAL A 311 21.47 17.45 0.80
CA VAL A 311 22.13 16.59 -0.17
C VAL A 311 22.66 17.45 -1.30
N ASP A 312 23.96 17.68 -1.38
CA ASP A 312 24.55 18.65 -2.31
C ASP A 312 25.97 18.26 -2.69
N GLY A 313 26.38 18.45 -3.94
CA GLY A 313 27.75 18.25 -4.40
C GLY A 313 28.66 19.45 -4.14
N GLU A 314 28.09 20.66 -4.06
CA GLU A 314 28.79 21.92 -3.79
C GLU A 314 27.91 22.84 -2.92
N VAL A 315 27.78 22.52 -1.63
CA VAL A 315 27.07 23.38 -0.66
C VAL A 315 27.60 24.81 -0.71
N THR A 316 28.91 24.96 -0.91
CA THR A 316 29.57 26.24 -1.18
C THR A 316 29.89 26.33 -2.66
N SER A 317 29.13 27.14 -3.41
CA SER A 317 29.30 27.30 -4.85
C SER A 317 30.77 27.47 -5.27
N GLY A 318 31.23 26.59 -6.18
CA GLY A 318 32.60 26.60 -6.69
C GLY A 318 33.63 25.96 -5.77
N GLN A 319 33.20 25.28 -4.70
CA GLN A 319 34.02 24.42 -3.85
C GLN A 319 33.39 23.03 -3.82
N ARG A 320 34.21 22.00 -3.99
CA ARG A 320 33.77 20.62 -3.82
C ARG A 320 33.66 20.30 -2.32
N ASP A 321 32.51 20.60 -1.73
CA ASP A 321 32.19 20.36 -0.31
C ASP A 321 30.87 19.58 -0.12
N PRO A 322 30.80 18.34 -0.62
CA PRO A 322 29.56 17.57 -0.66
C PRO A 322 28.94 17.33 0.72
N ALA A 323 27.61 17.26 0.71
CA ALA A 323 26.76 16.79 1.79
C ALA A 323 25.97 15.57 1.33
N HIS A 324 25.97 14.50 2.14
CA HIS A 324 25.25 13.25 1.86
C HIS A 324 24.14 13.09 2.90
N GLY A 325 22.91 12.86 2.45
CA GLY A 325 21.75 12.64 3.32
C GLY A 325 21.61 11.17 3.70
N LEU A 326 21.25 10.89 4.95
CA LEU A 326 21.06 9.56 5.51
C LEU A 326 19.64 9.46 6.09
N ILE A 327 18.97 8.33 5.87
CA ILE A 327 17.64 8.08 6.42
C ILE A 327 17.39 6.59 6.64
N ARG A 328 16.83 6.22 7.80
CA ARG A 328 16.47 4.85 8.17
C ARG A 328 15.13 4.82 8.90
N PHE A 329 14.36 3.76 8.68
CA PHE A 329 13.16 3.43 9.43
C PHE A 329 13.41 2.11 10.18
N GLU A 330 13.45 2.17 11.50
CA GLU A 330 13.74 1.06 12.40
C GLU A 330 12.47 0.31 12.81
N ASN A 331 12.64 -0.95 13.22
CA ASN A 331 11.56 -1.76 13.79
C ASN A 331 10.32 -1.89 12.87
N ILE A 332 10.51 -1.88 11.55
CA ILE A 332 9.43 -1.94 10.56
C ILE A 332 8.94 -3.37 10.25
N PHE A 333 9.73 -4.40 10.58
CA PHE A 333 9.37 -5.81 10.40
C PHE A 333 9.18 -6.50 11.75
N GLY A 334 8.18 -7.35 11.85
CA GLY A 334 7.90 -8.15 13.04
C GLY A 334 6.44 -8.57 13.14
N ASP A 335 6.07 -9.15 14.29
CA ASP A 335 4.75 -9.75 14.52
C ASP A 335 3.73 -8.77 15.14
N GLN A 336 4.13 -7.52 15.40
CA GLN A 336 3.21 -6.52 15.94
C GLN A 336 2.19 -6.08 14.88
N PRO A 337 0.94 -5.74 15.27
CA PRO A 337 -0.11 -5.36 14.31
C PRO A 337 0.25 -4.20 13.37
N TRP A 338 1.11 -3.28 13.82
CA TRP A 338 1.57 -2.11 13.06
C TRP A 338 2.85 -2.37 12.26
N GLN A 339 3.50 -3.51 12.45
CA GLN A 339 4.70 -3.90 11.70
C GLN A 339 4.33 -4.62 10.40
N ILE A 340 5.31 -4.81 9.54
CA ILE A 340 5.22 -5.66 8.36
C ILE A 340 5.56 -7.10 8.79
N PRO A 341 4.60 -8.05 8.70
CA PRO A 341 4.89 -9.45 8.97
C PRO A 341 5.93 -10.00 7.99
N LEU A 342 6.82 -10.88 8.47
CA LEU A 342 7.87 -11.48 7.64
C LEU A 342 7.34 -12.41 6.55
N ASP A 343 6.09 -12.84 6.63
CA ASP A 343 5.43 -13.63 5.60
C ASP A 343 4.55 -12.79 4.65
N ALA A 344 4.28 -11.52 4.94
CA ALA A 344 3.40 -10.66 4.16
C ALA A 344 3.93 -10.38 2.75
N SER A 345 3.08 -10.41 1.73
CA SER A 345 3.48 -9.91 0.41
C SER A 345 3.62 -8.39 0.46
N ILE A 346 4.70 -7.83 -0.08
CA ILE A 346 4.84 -6.38 -0.27
C ILE A 346 4.48 -6.08 -1.72
N ALA A 347 3.41 -5.32 -1.95
CA ALA A 347 3.00 -4.91 -3.30
C ALA A 347 3.79 -3.69 -3.79
N SER A 348 4.00 -2.71 -2.91
CA SER A 348 4.82 -1.53 -3.20
C SER A 348 5.29 -0.88 -1.90
N ALA A 349 6.46 -0.25 -1.91
CA ALA A 349 6.91 0.63 -0.85
C ALA A 349 7.35 1.99 -1.41
N SER A 350 7.02 3.05 -0.69
CA SER A 350 7.27 4.43 -1.10
C SER A 350 7.88 5.22 0.05
N LEU A 351 9.05 5.80 -0.18
CA LEU A 351 9.64 6.81 0.68
C LEU A 351 9.13 8.18 0.24
N VAL A 352 8.55 8.93 1.17
CA VAL A 352 7.97 10.25 0.93
C VAL A 352 8.76 11.28 1.73
N LEU A 353 9.35 12.26 1.05
CA LEU A 353 10.15 13.34 1.62
C LEU A 353 9.47 14.68 1.35
N ASN A 354 9.47 15.61 2.30
CA ASN A 354 9.03 16.98 2.04
C ASN A 354 10.21 17.86 1.63
N VAL A 355 10.31 18.16 0.34
CA VAL A 355 11.39 18.96 -0.25
C VAL A 355 11.15 20.45 0.01
N THR A 356 12.12 21.10 0.64
CA THR A 356 12.10 22.54 0.95
C THR A 356 13.04 23.34 0.07
N ASN A 357 14.06 22.70 -0.51
CA ASN A 357 14.92 23.26 -1.56
C ASN A 357 15.10 22.25 -2.70
N THR A 358 14.83 22.68 -3.93
CA THR A 358 14.83 21.85 -5.14
C THR A 358 16.20 21.76 -5.79
N SER A 359 16.41 20.74 -6.60
CA SER A 359 17.59 20.62 -7.47
C SER A 359 17.19 20.34 -8.91
N SER A 360 17.99 20.86 -9.84
CA SER A 360 17.96 20.50 -11.25
C SER A 360 18.76 19.23 -11.58
N ASN A 361 19.60 18.77 -10.65
CA ASN A 361 20.41 17.57 -10.82
C ASN A 361 19.68 16.30 -10.37
N VAL A 362 20.13 15.17 -10.90
CA VAL A 362 19.69 13.85 -10.47
C VAL A 362 20.30 13.55 -9.10
N MET A 363 19.50 12.93 -8.24
CA MET A 363 19.93 12.33 -6.98
C MET A 363 19.87 10.81 -7.13
N SER A 364 20.73 10.11 -6.41
CA SER A 364 20.74 8.65 -6.37
C SER A 364 20.55 8.16 -4.93
N LEU A 365 19.57 7.29 -4.74
CA LEU A 365 19.29 6.62 -3.47
C LEU A 365 19.99 5.27 -3.49
N HIS A 366 20.87 5.02 -2.53
CA HIS A 366 21.57 3.75 -2.36
C HIS A 366 21.28 3.21 -0.98
N ARG A 367 20.93 1.93 -0.89
CA ARG A 367 20.82 1.27 0.39
C ARG A 367 22.20 1.06 1.01
N LEU A 368 22.30 1.34 2.30
CA LEU A 368 23.54 1.25 3.07
C LEU A 368 23.86 -0.21 3.41
N LEU A 369 25.15 -0.51 3.42
CA LEU A 369 25.73 -1.80 3.79
C LEU A 369 26.49 -1.74 5.13
N ALA A 370 26.69 -0.52 5.65
CA ALA A 370 27.28 -0.25 6.95
C ALA A 370 26.28 0.45 7.88
N THR A 371 26.39 0.17 9.19
CA THR A 371 25.58 0.82 10.22
C THR A 371 26.02 2.26 10.47
N TRP A 372 25.10 3.06 11.01
CA TRP A 372 25.30 4.45 11.41
C TRP A 372 24.29 4.86 12.50
N SER A 373 24.59 5.97 13.19
CA SER A 373 23.72 6.64 14.18
C SER A 373 23.43 8.07 13.74
N GLU A 374 22.38 8.71 14.22
CA GLU A 374 22.02 10.08 13.85
C GLU A 374 23.12 11.12 14.12
N THR A 375 23.98 10.82 15.10
CA THR A 375 25.19 11.57 15.41
C THR A 375 26.32 11.40 14.38
N ALA A 376 26.05 10.81 13.21
CA ALA A 376 27.04 10.49 12.20
C ALA A 376 27.76 11.75 11.71
N THR A 377 29.05 11.61 11.43
CA THR A 377 29.89 12.70 10.93
C THR A 377 30.71 12.24 9.73
N TRP A 378 31.09 13.19 8.87
CA TRP A 378 31.89 12.89 7.68
C TRP A 378 33.24 12.23 8.04
N ALA A 379 33.92 12.72 9.08
CA ALA A 379 35.20 12.22 9.53
C ALA A 379 35.10 10.84 10.21
N GLY A 380 34.04 10.62 11.01
CA GLY A 380 33.98 9.51 11.95
C GLY A 380 33.19 8.30 11.49
N SER A 381 32.21 8.45 10.61
CA SER A 381 31.22 7.39 10.36
C SER A 381 31.51 6.53 9.13
N PHE A 382 32.27 7.04 8.16
CA PHE A 382 32.52 6.37 6.87
C PHE A 382 33.95 6.63 6.38
N GLY A 383 34.97 6.25 7.14
CA GLY A 383 36.37 6.27 6.68
C GLY A 383 36.99 7.66 6.44
N GLY A 384 36.26 8.76 6.69
CA GLY A 384 36.74 10.14 6.51
C GLY A 384 36.53 10.74 5.12
N ASN A 385 35.91 10.00 4.20
CA ASN A 385 35.60 10.41 2.83
C ASN A 385 34.10 10.45 2.53
N GLY A 386 33.25 10.33 3.55
CA GLY A 386 31.80 10.21 3.39
C GLY A 386 31.41 8.86 2.80
N VAL A 387 30.10 8.63 2.62
CA VAL A 387 29.59 7.37 2.06
C VAL A 387 30.00 7.20 0.59
N GLN A 388 30.56 6.04 0.23
CA GLN A 388 30.81 5.65 -1.16
C GLN A 388 29.80 4.59 -1.62
N ALA A 389 29.35 4.71 -2.87
CA ALA A 389 28.55 3.69 -3.56
C ALA A 389 29.48 2.71 -4.30
N ASP A 390 30.23 1.91 -3.54
CA ASP A 390 31.26 1.00 -4.06
C ASP A 390 31.04 -0.48 -3.67
N GLY A 391 29.95 -0.77 -2.97
CA GLY A 391 29.65 -2.09 -2.42
C GLY A 391 30.25 -2.35 -1.04
N LEU A 392 30.88 -1.36 -0.40
CA LEU A 392 31.37 -1.43 0.98
C LEU A 392 30.49 -0.63 1.93
N GLU A 393 30.36 0.69 1.75
CA GLU A 393 29.50 1.51 2.60
C GLU A 393 28.05 1.55 2.13
N ALA A 394 27.83 1.65 0.82
CA ALA A 394 26.53 1.56 0.16
C ALA A 394 26.63 0.70 -1.10
N LEU A 395 25.49 0.20 -1.59
CA LEU A 395 25.44 -0.50 -2.87
C LEU A 395 26.01 0.37 -4.00
N SER A 396 26.70 -0.25 -4.95
CA SER A 396 27.28 0.47 -6.10
C SER A 396 26.25 0.84 -7.18
N VAL A 397 25.12 0.14 -7.19
CA VAL A 397 23.97 0.44 -8.04
C VAL A 397 22.89 1.06 -7.17
N ALA A 398 22.38 2.22 -7.61
CA ALA A 398 21.30 2.91 -6.91
C ALA A 398 20.02 2.09 -6.92
N ASP A 399 19.33 2.04 -5.78
CA ASP A 399 17.98 1.48 -5.67
C ASP A 399 16.97 2.38 -6.40
N ALA A 400 17.21 3.69 -6.43
CA ALA A 400 16.41 4.65 -7.20
C ALA A 400 17.23 5.87 -7.64
N THR A 401 16.80 6.51 -8.73
CA THR A 401 17.29 7.83 -9.17
C THR A 401 16.11 8.76 -9.38
N PHE A 402 16.23 10.02 -8.96
CA PHE A 402 15.13 10.99 -9.03
C PHE A 402 15.66 12.43 -9.18
N THR A 403 14.82 13.37 -9.61
CA THR A 403 15.17 14.79 -9.70
C THR A 403 14.16 15.60 -8.87
N PRO A 404 14.57 16.26 -7.78
CA PRO A 404 13.69 17.02 -6.90
C PRO A 404 13.41 18.41 -7.47
N ASN A 405 12.68 18.49 -8.58
CA ASN A 405 12.45 19.73 -9.35
C ASN A 405 11.29 20.61 -8.84
N SER A 406 10.67 20.24 -7.73
CA SER A 406 9.56 20.98 -7.09
C SER A 406 9.61 20.84 -5.57
N THR A 407 9.15 21.87 -4.86
CA THR A 407 8.98 21.83 -3.41
C THR A 407 7.71 21.04 -3.05
N GLY A 408 7.65 20.52 -1.82
CA GLY A 408 6.57 19.67 -1.33
C GLY A 408 6.92 18.18 -1.39
N LYS A 409 5.90 17.32 -1.47
CA LYS A 409 6.07 15.87 -1.34
C LYS A 409 6.73 15.25 -2.57
N LEU A 410 7.95 14.75 -2.39
CA LEU A 410 8.65 13.88 -3.31
C LEU A 410 8.43 12.43 -2.89
N THR A 411 8.01 11.57 -3.83
CA THR A 411 7.82 10.13 -3.58
C THR A 411 8.84 9.32 -4.38
N ILE A 412 9.52 8.40 -3.71
CA ILE A 412 10.57 7.54 -4.27
C ILE A 412 10.14 6.08 -4.05
N ASP A 413 10.15 5.27 -5.11
CA ASP A 413 9.91 3.83 -4.99
C ASP A 413 11.12 3.16 -4.31
N VAL A 414 10.86 2.48 -3.20
CA VAL A 414 11.87 1.76 -2.41
C VAL A 414 11.50 0.29 -2.23
N THR A 415 10.60 -0.24 -3.06
CA THR A 415 10.08 -1.61 -2.97
C THR A 415 11.22 -2.65 -2.96
N ALA A 416 12.25 -2.45 -3.78
CA ALA A 416 13.40 -3.35 -3.87
C ALA A 416 14.16 -3.45 -2.53
N SER A 417 14.37 -2.32 -1.86
CA SER A 417 15.09 -2.26 -0.58
C SER A 417 14.29 -2.98 0.51
N LEU A 418 12.97 -2.77 0.55
CA LEU A 418 12.08 -3.43 1.52
C LEU A 418 12.01 -4.94 1.31
N LEU A 419 11.97 -5.41 0.06
CA LEU A 419 12.00 -6.85 -0.24
C LEU A 419 13.33 -7.48 0.21
N ALA A 420 14.46 -6.79 -0.01
CA ALA A 420 15.75 -7.27 0.46
C ALA A 420 15.86 -7.28 1.99
N TRP A 421 15.43 -6.23 2.68
CA TRP A 421 15.41 -6.21 4.15
C TRP A 421 14.39 -7.18 4.74
N LYS A 422 13.30 -7.49 4.07
CA LYS A 422 12.38 -8.53 4.52
C LYS A 422 13.07 -9.91 4.55
N ALA A 423 13.99 -10.16 3.61
CA ALA A 423 14.77 -11.40 3.57
C ALA A 423 15.79 -11.49 4.73
N ASP A 424 16.36 -10.36 5.14
CA ASP A 424 17.21 -10.25 6.33
C ASP A 424 17.02 -8.90 7.04
N PRO A 425 16.09 -8.81 8.01
CA PRO A 425 15.77 -7.55 8.68
C PRO A 425 16.95 -6.92 9.42
N SER A 426 17.96 -7.72 9.78
CA SER A 426 19.16 -7.24 10.48
C SER A 426 20.04 -6.35 9.60
N ARG A 427 19.83 -6.37 8.28
CA ARG A 427 20.55 -5.57 7.28
C ARG A 427 19.86 -4.26 6.92
N ASN A 428 18.80 -3.89 7.65
CA ASN A 428 18.19 -2.57 7.50
C ASN A 428 19.08 -1.49 8.12
N PHE A 429 20.01 -0.96 7.31
CA PHE A 429 20.82 0.20 7.65
C PHE A 429 20.30 1.49 7.03
N GLY A 430 19.11 1.48 6.42
CA GLY A 430 18.56 2.63 5.73
C GLY A 430 19.23 2.93 4.39
N TRP A 431 19.12 4.17 3.96
CA TRP A 431 19.61 4.66 2.68
C TRP A 431 20.53 5.87 2.84
N VAL A 432 21.42 6.03 1.88
CA VAL A 432 22.10 7.29 1.58
C VAL A 432 21.50 7.90 0.31
N ILE A 433 21.36 9.22 0.29
CA ILE A 433 21.05 10.00 -0.91
C ILE A 433 22.32 10.74 -1.32
N LEU A 434 22.79 10.47 -2.55
CA LEU A 434 24.00 11.06 -3.11
C LEU A 434 23.66 12.00 -4.28
N PRO A 435 24.27 13.19 -4.33
CA PRO A 435 24.09 14.15 -5.42
C PRO A 435 24.90 13.75 -6.66
N SER A 436 24.33 13.91 -7.86
CA SER A 436 25.05 13.69 -9.12
C SER A 436 25.72 14.94 -9.70
N GLY A 437 25.58 16.09 -9.05
CA GLY A 437 26.05 17.39 -9.55
C GLY A 437 26.19 18.43 -8.44
N THR A 438 26.41 19.69 -8.83
CA THR A 438 26.78 20.81 -7.94
C THR A 438 25.61 21.57 -7.32
N ASP A 439 24.39 21.26 -7.74
CA ASP A 439 23.14 21.86 -7.24
C ASP A 439 22.41 20.81 -6.41
N GLY A 440 22.20 21.09 -5.12
CA GLY A 440 21.66 20.16 -4.13
C GLY A 440 20.18 20.32 -3.79
N MET A 441 19.67 19.42 -2.95
CA MET A 441 18.32 19.50 -2.37
C MET A 441 18.37 19.57 -0.85
N VAL A 442 17.28 20.09 -0.26
CA VAL A 442 17.03 20.02 1.18
C VAL A 442 15.64 19.47 1.43
N PHE A 443 15.49 18.60 2.42
CA PHE A 443 14.18 18.09 2.87
C PHE A 443 14.05 18.13 4.40
N ASP A 444 12.81 18.16 4.88
CA ASP A 444 12.48 18.19 6.30
C ASP A 444 12.91 16.89 7.03
N CYS A 445 13.49 17.03 8.22
CA CYS A 445 13.95 15.93 9.08
C CYS A 445 12.83 15.37 9.96
N SER A 446 13.14 14.26 10.65
CA SER A 446 12.32 13.58 11.65
C SER A 446 11.84 14.51 12.78
N GLU A 447 12.64 15.51 13.17
CA GLU A 447 12.34 16.44 14.29
C GLU A 447 11.51 17.64 13.85
N THR A 448 11.16 17.74 12.56
CA THR A 448 10.38 18.86 12.02
C THR A 448 9.08 19.02 12.81
N GLY A 449 8.78 20.26 13.23
CA GLY A 449 7.62 20.53 14.11
C GLY A 449 6.28 20.08 13.52
N ALA A 450 6.10 20.20 12.20
CA ALA A 450 4.92 19.70 11.51
C ALA A 450 5.09 18.22 11.15
N ALA A 451 4.39 17.32 11.87
CA ALA A 451 4.47 15.88 11.64
C ALA A 451 4.18 15.50 10.18
N ALA A 452 3.21 16.18 9.54
CA ALA A 452 2.87 15.98 8.13
C ALA A 452 4.05 16.19 7.17
N ASN A 453 5.09 16.93 7.54
CA ASN A 453 6.26 17.20 6.71
C ASN A 453 7.41 16.21 6.91
N ARG A 454 7.44 15.50 8.03
CA ARG A 454 8.50 14.53 8.36
C ARG A 454 8.59 13.42 7.31
N PRO A 455 9.75 12.78 7.14
CA PRO A 455 9.90 11.63 6.24
C PRO A 455 8.90 10.52 6.58
N GLN A 456 8.33 9.90 5.55
CA GLN A 456 7.29 8.88 5.70
C GLN A 456 7.61 7.69 4.81
N LEU A 457 7.51 6.48 5.35
CA LEU A 457 7.59 5.24 4.61
C LEU A 457 6.21 4.60 4.52
N ILE A 458 5.69 4.44 3.30
CA ILE A 458 4.37 3.89 3.02
C ILE A 458 4.53 2.55 2.31
N ILE A 459 4.01 1.47 2.87
CA ILE A 459 4.08 0.13 2.32
C ILE A 459 2.67 -0.35 2.07
N LYS A 460 2.36 -0.70 0.83
CA LYS A 460 1.13 -1.41 0.49
C LYS A 460 1.44 -2.90 0.51
N LEU A 461 0.78 -3.63 1.40
CA LEU A 461 0.86 -5.08 1.39
C LEU A 461 0.05 -5.64 0.22
N GLY A 462 0.54 -6.72 -0.37
CA GLY A 462 -0.15 -7.48 -1.40
C GLY A 462 -1.21 -8.40 -0.80
N ASP A 463 -2.00 -9.00 -1.68
CA ASP A 463 -3.01 -10.00 -1.33
C ASP A 463 -2.43 -11.05 -0.36
N THR A 464 -3.10 -11.29 0.77
CA THR A 464 -2.68 -12.28 1.77
C THR A 464 -2.68 -13.71 1.23
N ASN A 465 -3.27 -13.93 0.05
CA ASN A 465 -3.32 -15.23 -0.62
C ASN A 465 -2.29 -15.39 -1.74
N THR A 466 -1.64 -14.32 -2.23
CA THR A 466 -0.64 -14.41 -3.29
C THR A 466 0.63 -13.59 -3.00
N ILE A 467 1.79 -14.18 -3.28
CA ILE A 467 3.09 -13.54 -3.13
C ILE A 467 3.59 -13.15 -4.52
N ASN A 468 3.94 -11.87 -4.68
CA ASN A 468 4.57 -11.36 -5.89
C ASN A 468 6.09 -11.41 -5.72
N MET A 469 6.77 -12.07 -6.66
CA MET A 469 8.22 -12.23 -6.70
C MET A 469 8.76 -11.58 -7.97
N VAL A 470 9.91 -10.92 -7.85
CA VAL A 470 10.62 -10.30 -8.98
C VAL A 470 12.05 -10.82 -8.98
N PHE A 471 12.43 -11.46 -10.08
CA PHE A 471 13.79 -11.92 -10.33
C PHE A 471 14.39 -11.03 -11.42
N GLN A 472 15.37 -10.22 -11.06
CA GLN A 472 16.05 -9.31 -11.97
C GLN A 472 17.44 -9.01 -11.40
N GLU A 473 18.48 -9.07 -12.24
CA GLU A 473 19.86 -8.90 -11.79
C GLU A 473 20.07 -7.56 -11.07
N GLY A 474 20.49 -7.62 -9.80
CA GLY A 474 20.67 -6.48 -8.91
C GLY A 474 19.41 -5.99 -8.19
N TYR A 475 18.21 -6.50 -8.52
CA TYR A 475 16.97 -6.17 -7.82
C TYR A 475 16.83 -7.02 -6.56
N ALA A 476 16.61 -6.39 -5.40
CA ALA A 476 16.44 -7.06 -4.12
C ALA A 476 17.50 -8.15 -3.84
N GLU A 477 18.76 -7.86 -4.19
CA GLU A 477 19.94 -8.75 -4.04
C GLU A 477 19.94 -10.01 -4.92
N TYR A 478 19.06 -10.09 -5.90
CA TYR A 478 19.05 -11.19 -6.84
C TYR A 478 20.23 -11.10 -7.83
N THR A 479 21.04 -12.16 -7.91
CA THR A 479 22.22 -12.26 -8.81
C THR A 479 22.20 -13.52 -9.69
N GLY A 480 20.99 -14.01 -9.99
CA GLY A 480 20.79 -15.28 -10.68
C GLY A 480 20.54 -15.15 -12.18
N THR A 481 20.67 -13.97 -12.79
CA THR A 481 20.44 -13.84 -14.24
C THR A 481 21.68 -14.23 -15.00
N LEU A 482 21.52 -15.10 -15.99
CA LEU A 482 22.51 -15.37 -17.02
C LEU A 482 21.91 -15.07 -18.39
N ASP A 483 22.67 -14.39 -19.24
CA ASP A 483 22.29 -14.16 -20.63
C ASP A 483 23.52 -14.06 -21.54
N THR A 484 23.32 -14.39 -22.82
CA THR A 484 24.35 -14.24 -23.86
C THR A 484 23.69 -14.29 -25.24
N ALA A 485 24.46 -13.98 -26.27
CA ALA A 485 24.05 -14.13 -27.66
C ALA A 485 24.98 -15.08 -28.40
N MET A 486 24.47 -15.70 -29.45
CA MET A 486 25.23 -16.53 -30.39
C MET A 486 24.96 -16.04 -31.79
N GLU A 487 25.97 -15.47 -32.44
CA GLU A 487 25.85 -14.90 -33.77
C GLU A 487 26.66 -15.71 -34.79
N GLY A 488 26.02 -16.22 -35.84
CA GLY A 488 26.70 -16.95 -36.90
C GLY A 488 27.67 -16.06 -37.71
N ALA A 489 27.42 -14.74 -37.73
CA ALA A 489 28.33 -13.76 -38.32
C ALA A 489 29.61 -13.56 -37.49
N ASN A 490 29.57 -13.85 -36.19
CA ASN A 490 30.67 -13.70 -35.24
C ASN A 490 30.88 -15.00 -34.44
N PRO A 491 31.23 -16.12 -35.10
CA PRO A 491 30.92 -17.44 -34.56
C PRO A 491 31.82 -17.93 -33.41
N ASN A 492 32.91 -17.21 -33.13
CA ASN A 492 33.82 -17.47 -32.00
C ASN A 492 33.77 -16.37 -30.93
N THR A 493 32.90 -15.37 -31.08
CA THR A 493 32.79 -14.25 -30.14
C THR A 493 31.88 -14.64 -28.98
N SER A 494 32.37 -14.48 -27.76
CA SER A 494 31.56 -14.56 -26.54
C SER A 494 30.88 -13.22 -26.29
N PHE A 495 29.58 -13.26 -26.00
CA PHE A 495 28.78 -12.07 -25.71
C PHE A 495 28.38 -11.94 -24.23
N ALA A 496 29.04 -12.70 -23.34
CA ALA A 496 28.82 -12.71 -21.89
C ALA A 496 28.90 -11.35 -21.17
N THR A 497 29.47 -10.32 -21.80
CA THR A 497 29.57 -8.96 -21.23
C THR A 497 28.87 -7.90 -22.09
N ALA A 498 28.09 -8.32 -23.08
CA ALA A 498 27.44 -7.41 -24.01
C ALA A 498 26.20 -6.79 -23.36
N THR A 499 26.09 -5.46 -23.36
CA THR A 499 24.96 -4.74 -22.72
C THR A 499 23.64 -4.77 -23.52
N VAL A 500 23.69 -5.27 -24.75
CA VAL A 500 22.57 -5.41 -25.68
C VAL A 500 22.74 -6.71 -26.45
N LEU A 501 21.71 -7.55 -26.47
CA LEU A 501 21.68 -8.82 -27.20
C LEU A 501 20.83 -8.69 -28.46
N ARG A 502 21.12 -9.53 -29.46
CA ARG A 502 20.44 -9.57 -30.76
C ARG A 502 19.80 -10.93 -31.00
N VAL A 503 18.58 -10.92 -31.53
CA VAL A 503 17.88 -12.11 -32.04
C VAL A 503 17.41 -11.80 -33.46
N ASP A 504 17.97 -12.47 -34.45
CA ASP A 504 17.80 -12.13 -35.87
C ASP A 504 17.90 -13.36 -36.77
N GLY A 505 16.96 -13.53 -37.70
CA GLY A 505 17.02 -14.60 -38.69
C GLY A 505 18.09 -14.38 -39.75
N GLU A 506 18.48 -13.12 -39.98
CA GLU A 506 19.48 -12.76 -40.99
C GLU A 506 20.28 -11.51 -40.60
N TYR A 507 21.35 -11.72 -39.84
CA TYR A 507 22.37 -10.71 -39.53
C TYR A 507 23.66 -10.98 -40.32
N ASN A 508 23.98 -10.11 -41.28
CA ASN A 508 25.12 -10.29 -42.19
C ASN A 508 25.12 -11.65 -42.92
N GLY A 509 23.93 -12.16 -43.26
CA GLY A 509 23.74 -13.45 -43.95
C GLY A 509 23.73 -14.68 -43.03
N PHE A 510 23.75 -14.50 -41.71
CA PHE A 510 23.72 -15.58 -40.73
C PHE A 510 22.72 -15.30 -39.59
N PRO A 511 22.18 -16.32 -38.90
CA PRO A 511 21.30 -16.10 -37.76
C PRO A 511 22.04 -15.56 -36.53
N ALA A 512 21.30 -14.90 -35.65
CA ALA A 512 21.68 -14.52 -34.29
C ALA A 512 20.62 -15.01 -33.30
N HIS A 513 21.05 -15.72 -32.25
CA HIS A 513 20.18 -16.28 -31.21
C HIS A 513 20.52 -15.68 -29.85
N GLY A 514 19.54 -15.61 -28.95
CA GLY A 514 19.76 -15.24 -27.55
C GLY A 514 19.61 -16.44 -26.61
N LEU A 515 20.27 -16.39 -25.46
CA LEU A 515 20.05 -17.30 -24.33
C LEU A 515 19.77 -16.48 -23.08
N LEU A 516 18.81 -16.94 -22.26
CA LEU A 516 18.44 -16.29 -21.00
C LEU A 516 18.02 -17.33 -19.97
N ARG A 517 18.61 -17.28 -18.78
CA ARG A 517 18.28 -18.14 -17.64
C ARG A 517 18.19 -17.31 -16.36
N PHE A 518 17.25 -17.68 -15.49
CA PHE A 518 17.16 -17.20 -14.12
C PHE A 518 17.43 -18.38 -13.20
N GLU A 519 18.46 -18.28 -12.36
CA GLU A 519 18.89 -19.28 -11.40
C GLU A 519 18.37 -18.98 -9.99
N ASN A 520 18.49 -19.95 -9.08
CA ASN A 520 18.05 -19.83 -7.68
C ASN A 520 16.57 -19.45 -7.52
N LEU A 521 15.74 -19.77 -8.53
CA LEU A 521 14.30 -19.50 -8.51
C LEU A 521 13.54 -20.29 -7.44
N PHE A 522 13.97 -21.53 -7.16
CA PHE A 522 13.25 -22.48 -6.32
C PHE A 522 14.03 -22.82 -5.05
N GLY A 523 13.32 -22.92 -3.92
CA GLY A 523 13.87 -23.26 -2.62
C GLY A 523 13.07 -22.67 -1.45
N ASP A 524 13.55 -22.88 -0.23
CA ASP A 524 12.87 -22.42 1.00
C ASP A 524 13.30 -21.00 1.43
N GLY A 525 14.18 -20.35 0.65
CA GLY A 525 14.66 -19.00 0.92
C GLY A 525 13.56 -17.93 0.81
N PRO A 526 13.75 -16.76 1.45
CA PRO A 526 12.75 -15.68 1.52
C PRO A 526 12.38 -15.06 0.16
N ASN A 527 13.24 -15.19 -0.85
CA ASN A 527 13.04 -14.72 -2.22
C ASN A 527 13.05 -15.87 -3.25
N GLN A 528 12.60 -17.06 -2.84
CA GLN A 528 12.50 -18.23 -3.71
C GLN A 528 11.06 -18.75 -3.74
N ILE A 529 10.71 -19.38 -4.86
CA ILE A 529 9.45 -20.11 -5.02
C ILE A 529 9.59 -21.43 -4.27
N ARG A 530 8.75 -21.65 -3.27
CA ARG A 530 8.79 -22.87 -2.47
C ARG A 530 8.31 -24.08 -3.29
N PRO A 531 8.75 -25.30 -2.94
CA PRO A 531 8.25 -26.51 -3.60
C PRO A 531 6.73 -26.69 -3.52
N ASP A 532 6.08 -26.17 -2.46
CA ASP A 532 4.65 -26.27 -2.21
C ASP A 532 3.84 -25.03 -2.64
N ASP A 533 4.51 -23.98 -3.11
CA ASP A 533 3.85 -22.81 -3.68
C ASP A 533 3.11 -23.17 -4.97
N GLN A 534 1.92 -22.61 -5.20
CA GLN A 534 1.23 -22.72 -6.48
C GLN A 534 1.59 -21.52 -7.36
N ILE A 535 2.37 -21.72 -8.42
CA ILE A 535 2.63 -20.67 -9.42
C ILE A 535 1.32 -20.34 -10.15
N VAL A 536 0.81 -19.13 -9.92
CA VAL A 536 -0.39 -18.57 -10.55
C VAL A 536 -0.07 -18.07 -11.94
N SER A 537 0.97 -17.23 -12.06
CA SER A 537 1.46 -16.68 -13.31
C SER A 537 2.96 -16.39 -13.24
N ALA A 538 3.61 -16.37 -14.40
CA ALA A 538 4.96 -15.89 -14.55
C ALA A 538 5.12 -15.14 -15.88
N THR A 539 5.68 -13.93 -15.81
CA THR A 539 5.82 -13.02 -16.94
C THR A 539 7.28 -12.60 -17.08
N LEU A 540 7.89 -12.95 -18.21
CA LEU A 540 9.20 -12.41 -18.60
C LEU A 540 9.01 -11.06 -19.28
N SER A 541 9.83 -10.07 -18.94
CA SER A 541 9.88 -8.77 -19.59
C SER A 541 11.30 -8.42 -20.05
N LEU A 542 11.43 -7.98 -21.29
CA LEU A 542 12.68 -7.53 -21.92
C LEU A 542 12.53 -6.07 -22.39
N ASN A 543 13.54 -5.23 -22.13
CA ASN A 543 13.56 -3.87 -22.66
C ASN A 543 14.09 -3.86 -24.10
N VAL A 544 13.19 -3.75 -25.07
CA VAL A 544 13.52 -3.74 -26.50
C VAL A 544 14.08 -2.38 -26.91
N THR A 545 15.28 -2.38 -27.48
CA THR A 545 15.98 -1.18 -27.98
C THR A 545 15.89 -1.04 -29.50
N ASP A 546 15.55 -2.11 -30.20
CA ASP A 546 15.30 -2.14 -31.64
C ASP A 546 14.21 -3.15 -31.98
N THR A 547 13.21 -2.72 -32.73
CA THR A 547 12.02 -3.51 -33.05
C THR A 547 12.30 -4.50 -34.19
N GLY A 548 11.53 -5.57 -34.25
CA GLY A 548 11.62 -6.52 -35.34
C GLY A 548 10.51 -7.56 -35.30
N ASN A 549 10.77 -8.71 -35.90
CA ASN A 549 9.89 -9.87 -35.84
C ASN A 549 9.78 -10.44 -34.42
N THR A 550 8.85 -11.39 -34.24
CA THR A 550 8.64 -12.04 -32.94
C THR A 550 9.86 -12.84 -32.50
N ILE A 551 10.10 -12.92 -31.20
CA ILE A 551 11.05 -13.86 -30.60
C ILE A 551 10.28 -15.07 -30.10
N SER A 552 10.72 -16.28 -30.46
CA SER A 552 10.19 -17.53 -29.93
C SER A 552 11.07 -18.04 -28.80
N LEU A 553 10.47 -18.34 -27.65
CA LEU A 553 11.18 -18.82 -26.46
C LEU A 553 11.07 -20.34 -26.38
N HIS A 554 12.16 -21.03 -26.69
CA HIS A 554 12.25 -22.48 -26.61
C HIS A 554 13.00 -22.87 -25.35
N ARG A 555 12.41 -23.72 -24.51
CA ARG A 555 13.09 -24.24 -23.31
C ARG A 555 14.36 -25.00 -23.71
N MET A 556 15.48 -24.64 -23.11
CA MET A 556 16.75 -25.35 -23.30
C MET A 556 16.68 -26.74 -22.65
N LEU A 557 17.27 -27.74 -23.32
CA LEU A 557 17.32 -29.13 -22.86
C LEU A 557 18.71 -29.56 -22.41
N GLN A 558 19.69 -28.68 -22.59
CA GLN A 558 21.08 -28.88 -22.23
C GLN A 558 21.63 -27.64 -21.49
N PRO A 559 22.57 -27.82 -20.56
CA PRO A 559 23.23 -26.70 -19.90
C PRO A 559 24.08 -25.90 -20.89
N TRP A 560 24.23 -24.61 -20.62
CA TRP A 560 25.05 -23.67 -21.37
C TRP A 560 25.75 -22.69 -20.41
N ASN A 561 26.85 -22.10 -20.89
CA ASN A 561 27.61 -21.04 -20.21
C ASN A 561 27.53 -19.72 -21.00
N GLU A 562 27.65 -18.58 -20.32
CA GLU A 562 27.57 -17.26 -20.98
C GLU A 562 28.68 -17.04 -22.02
N THR A 563 29.80 -17.75 -21.85
CA THR A 563 30.94 -17.74 -22.77
C THR A 563 30.75 -18.67 -23.97
N ASP A 564 29.66 -19.44 -24.03
CA ASP A 564 29.37 -20.29 -25.19
C ASP A 564 29.17 -19.43 -26.44
N THR A 565 29.65 -19.94 -27.56
CA THR A 565 29.63 -19.25 -28.86
C THR A 565 28.83 -20.06 -29.87
N TRP A 566 28.55 -19.47 -31.04
CA TRP A 566 27.93 -20.19 -32.14
C TRP A 566 28.65 -21.50 -32.48
N ASN A 567 29.98 -21.49 -32.53
CA ASN A 567 30.79 -22.67 -32.84
C ASN A 567 30.90 -23.66 -31.67
N THR A 568 30.73 -23.20 -30.41
CA THR A 568 30.62 -24.13 -29.26
C THR A 568 29.44 -25.07 -29.44
N TRP A 569 28.37 -24.60 -30.08
CA TRP A 569 27.17 -25.37 -30.41
C TRP A 569 27.16 -25.90 -31.85
N GLY A 570 28.28 -25.77 -32.59
CA GLY A 570 28.45 -26.19 -33.97
C GLY A 570 27.74 -25.30 -35.01
N ALA A 571 26.45 -25.01 -34.80
CA ALA A 571 25.62 -24.18 -35.67
C ALA A 571 24.61 -23.32 -34.89
N GLY A 572 25.01 -22.84 -33.70
CA GLY A 572 24.09 -22.23 -32.75
C GLY A 572 23.01 -23.20 -32.26
N ILE A 573 22.00 -22.67 -31.56
CA ILE A 573 20.91 -23.48 -30.98
C ILE A 573 19.89 -23.92 -32.05
N GLN A 574 19.45 -25.18 -31.97
CA GLN A 574 18.37 -25.74 -32.80
C GLN A 574 17.18 -26.19 -31.94
N ALA A 575 15.97 -25.84 -32.35
CA ALA A 575 14.72 -26.28 -31.72
C ALA A 575 14.29 -27.67 -32.25
N ASN A 576 15.12 -28.69 -32.05
CA ASN A 576 14.94 -30.04 -32.61
C ASN A 576 14.61 -31.12 -31.55
N GLY A 577 14.44 -30.72 -30.28
CA GLY A 577 14.23 -31.65 -29.16
C GLY A 577 15.52 -32.25 -28.59
N VAL A 578 16.68 -31.76 -29.01
CA VAL A 578 18.01 -32.15 -28.50
C VAL A 578 18.68 -30.96 -27.80
N GLU A 579 18.91 -29.83 -28.47
CA GLU A 579 19.48 -28.63 -27.84
C GLU A 579 18.39 -27.81 -27.12
N ALA A 580 17.29 -27.51 -27.83
CA ALA A 580 16.10 -26.86 -27.28
C ALA A 580 14.82 -27.59 -27.69
N ALA A 581 13.75 -27.40 -26.93
CA ALA A 581 12.44 -27.98 -27.20
C ALA A 581 11.91 -27.56 -28.59
N VAL A 582 11.25 -28.49 -29.29
CA VAL A 582 10.69 -28.24 -30.64
C VAL A 582 9.62 -27.16 -30.62
N THR A 583 8.71 -27.22 -29.64
CA THR A 583 7.66 -26.23 -29.46
C THR A 583 8.16 -25.11 -28.56
N ALA A 584 7.92 -23.86 -28.96
CA ALA A 584 8.19 -22.71 -28.12
C ALA A 584 7.22 -22.71 -26.93
N ASP A 585 7.74 -22.45 -25.73
CA ASP A 585 6.93 -22.30 -24.53
C ASP A 585 6.18 -20.96 -24.54
N ALA A 586 6.74 -19.95 -25.21
CA ALA A 586 6.16 -18.61 -25.34
C ALA A 586 6.66 -17.89 -26.59
N THR A 587 5.97 -16.79 -26.96
CA THR A 587 6.42 -15.85 -27.99
C THR A 587 6.36 -14.42 -27.45
N LEU A 588 7.36 -13.61 -27.79
CA LEU A 588 7.44 -12.20 -27.43
C LEU A 588 7.35 -11.34 -28.68
N SER A 589 6.38 -10.42 -28.71
CA SER A 589 6.20 -9.45 -29.80
C SER A 589 7.03 -8.19 -29.55
N ALA A 590 7.93 -7.85 -30.47
CA ALA A 590 8.82 -6.69 -30.40
C ALA A 590 8.37 -5.54 -31.33
N SER A 591 7.07 -5.26 -31.41
CA SER A 591 6.47 -4.29 -32.35
C SER A 591 6.76 -2.82 -32.05
N SER A 592 7.42 -2.52 -30.92
CA SER A 592 7.77 -1.17 -30.48
C SER A 592 8.88 -1.25 -29.42
N THR A 593 9.69 -0.19 -29.24
CA THR A 593 10.75 -0.13 -28.22
C THR A 593 10.20 0.02 -26.79
N GLY A 594 10.98 -0.34 -25.79
CA GLY A 594 10.59 -0.40 -24.37
C GLY A 594 10.26 -1.81 -23.89
N LYS A 595 9.68 -1.94 -22.67
CA LYS A 595 9.34 -3.25 -22.09
C LYS A 595 8.34 -4.01 -22.95
N ARG A 596 8.71 -5.23 -23.33
CA ARG A 596 7.86 -6.24 -23.97
C ARG A 596 7.86 -7.49 -23.14
N SER A 597 6.74 -8.21 -23.13
CA SER A 597 6.55 -9.31 -22.19
C SER A 597 6.00 -10.55 -22.87
N ALA A 598 6.29 -11.70 -22.26
CA ALA A 598 5.76 -13.00 -22.64
C ALA A 598 5.34 -13.79 -21.39
N ASP A 599 4.23 -14.52 -21.49
CA ASP A 599 3.79 -15.46 -20.46
C ASP A 599 4.66 -16.71 -20.53
N VAL A 600 5.38 -16.99 -19.44
CA VAL A 600 6.30 -18.13 -19.31
C VAL A 600 5.87 -19.06 -18.17
N THR A 601 4.60 -18.96 -17.72
CA THR A 601 4.04 -19.74 -16.62
C THR A 601 4.23 -21.24 -16.79
N THR A 602 4.08 -21.75 -18.02
CA THR A 602 4.28 -23.16 -18.35
C THR A 602 5.70 -23.63 -18.06
N SER A 603 6.72 -22.86 -18.45
CA SER A 603 8.12 -23.19 -18.19
C SER A 603 8.42 -23.21 -16.70
N LEU A 604 7.97 -22.19 -15.94
CA LEU A 604 8.23 -22.14 -14.50
C LEU A 604 7.53 -23.28 -13.75
N ARG A 605 6.30 -23.65 -14.13
CA ARG A 605 5.64 -24.83 -13.53
C ARG A 605 6.39 -26.12 -13.83
N ALA A 606 6.91 -26.28 -15.05
CA ALA A 606 7.74 -27.45 -15.39
C ALA A 606 9.03 -27.48 -14.55
N TRP A 607 9.73 -26.35 -14.41
CA TRP A 607 10.93 -26.27 -13.58
C TRP A 607 10.63 -26.36 -12.08
N GLN A 608 9.45 -25.99 -11.61
CA GLN A 608 9.08 -26.22 -10.22
C GLN A 608 8.99 -27.72 -9.90
N THR A 609 8.54 -28.53 -10.86
CA THR A 609 8.48 -30.00 -10.69
C THR A 609 9.85 -30.68 -10.76
N ASP A 610 10.80 -30.08 -11.50
CA ASP A 610 12.18 -30.53 -11.60
C ASP A 610 13.12 -29.32 -11.70
N PRO A 611 13.54 -28.72 -10.56
CA PRO A 611 14.36 -27.51 -10.57
C PRO A 611 15.70 -27.68 -11.27
N ALA A 612 16.23 -28.91 -11.33
CA ALA A 612 17.50 -29.21 -12.01
C ALA A 612 17.38 -29.14 -13.55
N SER A 613 16.16 -29.17 -14.09
CA SER A 613 15.89 -29.03 -15.52
C SER A 613 15.84 -27.57 -16.01
N ASN A 614 16.03 -26.59 -15.12
CA ASN A 614 16.07 -25.19 -15.49
C ASN A 614 17.39 -24.82 -16.19
N TYR A 615 17.40 -24.94 -17.51
CA TYR A 615 18.46 -24.39 -18.37
C TYR A 615 18.04 -23.09 -19.06
N GLY A 616 16.92 -22.47 -18.67
CA GLY A 616 16.42 -21.25 -19.30
C GLY A 616 15.84 -21.46 -20.70
N TRP A 617 15.87 -20.39 -21.51
CA TRP A 617 15.30 -20.37 -22.86
C TRP A 617 16.35 -19.99 -23.90
N ALA A 618 16.21 -20.60 -25.08
CA ALA A 618 16.72 -20.07 -26.34
C ALA A 618 15.69 -19.11 -26.94
N LEU A 619 16.16 -17.92 -27.27
CA LEU A 619 15.39 -16.86 -27.93
C LEU A 619 15.74 -16.92 -29.41
N LEU A 620 14.83 -17.52 -30.19
CA LEU A 620 15.01 -17.76 -31.62
C LEU A 620 14.19 -16.75 -32.45
N PRO A 621 14.71 -16.30 -33.60
CA PRO A 621 14.05 -15.31 -34.44
C PRO A 621 12.82 -15.88 -35.14
N GLY A 622 11.74 -15.10 -35.19
CA GLY A 622 10.54 -15.41 -35.98
C GLY A 622 10.63 -14.97 -37.44
N GLY A 623 11.71 -14.29 -37.84
CA GLY A 623 11.94 -13.79 -39.20
C GLY A 623 13.27 -13.05 -39.32
N THR A 624 13.47 -12.34 -40.44
CA THR A 624 14.74 -11.69 -40.81
C THR A 624 14.84 -10.22 -40.35
N ASP A 625 13.79 -9.67 -39.75
CA ASP A 625 13.84 -8.34 -39.14
C ASP A 625 14.20 -8.51 -37.65
N GLY A 626 15.48 -8.31 -37.33
CA GLY A 626 16.05 -8.63 -36.03
C GLY A 626 15.59 -7.72 -34.88
N VAL A 627 15.57 -8.28 -33.67
CA VAL A 627 15.26 -7.57 -32.42
C VAL A 627 16.53 -7.34 -31.61
N ARG A 628 16.65 -6.17 -30.98
CA ARG A 628 17.65 -5.90 -29.94
C ARG A 628 17.01 -5.59 -28.60
N PHE A 629 17.59 -6.12 -27.51
CA PHE A 629 17.12 -5.85 -26.15
C PHE A 629 18.28 -5.75 -25.17
N ASN A 630 18.08 -5.06 -24.05
CA ASN A 630 19.12 -4.93 -23.02
C ASN A 630 19.36 -6.23 -22.26
N SER A 631 20.62 -6.54 -22.02
CA SER A 631 21.06 -7.66 -21.18
C SER A 631 21.10 -7.29 -19.70
N LYS A 632 21.52 -8.22 -18.84
CA LYS A 632 21.78 -7.98 -17.42
C LYS A 632 22.94 -7.00 -17.17
N GLU A 633 23.88 -6.83 -18.10
CA GLU A 633 25.04 -5.93 -17.96
C GLU A 633 24.70 -4.45 -18.15
N ILE A 634 23.49 -4.12 -18.61
CA ILE A 634 23.12 -2.71 -18.75
C ILE A 634 23.17 -2.00 -17.39
N ALA A 635 23.70 -0.78 -17.37
CA ALA A 635 23.87 -0.01 -16.13
C ALA A 635 22.53 0.35 -15.48
N THR A 636 21.48 0.59 -16.28
CA THR A 636 20.15 0.94 -15.78
C THR A 636 19.39 -0.31 -15.36
N LEU A 637 19.25 -0.52 -14.04
CA LEU A 637 18.57 -1.70 -13.46
C LEU A 637 17.19 -1.96 -14.10
N GLY A 638 16.35 -0.93 -14.24
CA GLY A 638 14.99 -1.06 -14.80
C GLY A 638 14.93 -1.55 -16.26
N ASN A 639 16.04 -1.55 -16.99
CA ASN A 639 16.14 -2.04 -18.36
C ASN A 639 16.63 -3.49 -18.45
N ARG A 640 17.13 -4.08 -17.36
CA ARG A 640 17.61 -5.48 -17.34
C ARG A 640 16.45 -6.48 -17.53
N PRO A 641 16.70 -7.69 -18.03
CA PRO A 641 15.68 -8.75 -18.08
C PRO A 641 15.03 -8.98 -16.72
N GLU A 642 13.70 -9.03 -16.70
CA GLU A 642 12.88 -9.12 -15.48
C GLU A 642 11.91 -10.29 -15.58
N LEU A 643 11.94 -11.20 -14.62
CA LEU A 643 10.95 -12.26 -14.46
C LEU A 643 10.07 -11.96 -13.24
N ARG A 644 8.77 -11.73 -13.46
CA ARG A 644 7.78 -11.57 -12.38
C ARG A 644 7.00 -12.87 -12.20
N VAL A 645 6.87 -13.34 -10.98
CA VAL A 645 6.13 -14.56 -10.64
C VAL A 645 5.12 -14.26 -9.55
N VAL A 646 3.89 -14.72 -9.74
CA VAL A 646 2.83 -14.67 -8.73
C VAL A 646 2.59 -16.08 -8.24
N VAL A 647 2.69 -16.32 -6.94
CA VAL A 647 2.44 -17.63 -6.33
C VAL A 647 1.36 -17.55 -5.25
N ARG A 648 0.64 -18.65 -4.98
CA ARG A 648 -0.11 -18.83 -3.73
C ARG A 648 0.68 -19.73 -2.81
N ARG A 649 0.85 -19.35 -1.55
CA ARG A 649 1.64 -20.15 -0.62
C ARG A 649 0.93 -21.46 -0.29
N GLY A 650 1.66 -22.57 -0.38
CA GLY A 650 1.18 -23.87 0.12
C GLY A 650 0.90 -23.76 1.61
N GLY A 651 -0.28 -24.19 2.06
CA GLY A 651 -0.58 -24.19 3.49
C GLY A 651 0.44 -25.06 4.22
N SER A 652 1.05 -24.56 5.30
CA SER A 652 1.91 -25.38 6.15
C SER A 652 1.05 -26.45 6.83
N GLY A 653 0.87 -27.58 6.15
CA GLY A 653 0.23 -28.76 6.70
C GLY A 653 1.15 -29.36 7.75
N GLY A 654 1.03 -28.90 8.99
CA GLY A 654 1.38 -29.72 10.15
C GLY A 654 0.64 -31.05 10.01
N GLY A 655 1.40 -32.14 9.89
CA GLY A 655 0.86 -33.43 9.53
C GLY A 655 -0.15 -33.98 10.57
N SER A 656 -1.28 -34.49 10.09
CA SER A 656 -1.88 -35.71 10.62
C SER A 656 -2.70 -36.40 9.53
N GLY A 657 -2.51 -37.71 9.40
CA GLY A 657 -2.88 -38.51 8.23
C GLY A 657 -4.37 -38.73 7.97
N GLY A 658 -4.66 -39.25 6.76
CA GLY A 658 -5.73 -40.23 6.58
C GLY A 658 -6.55 -40.14 5.29
N GLY A 659 -6.09 -40.81 4.23
CA GLY A 659 -6.93 -41.73 3.43
C GLY A 659 -7.91 -41.20 2.37
N GLY A 660 -7.47 -41.25 1.11
CA GLY A 660 -8.14 -41.99 0.02
C GLY A 660 -9.40 -41.43 -0.67
N GLY A 661 -9.28 -41.13 -1.97
CA GLY A 661 -10.43 -41.04 -2.88
C GLY A 661 -10.15 -40.30 -4.19
N SER A 662 -9.86 -41.05 -5.25
CA SER A 662 -9.55 -40.58 -6.61
C SER A 662 -10.76 -40.08 -7.41
N GLY A 663 -10.54 -39.08 -8.28
CA GLY A 663 -11.16 -39.04 -9.62
C GLY A 663 -11.64 -37.68 -10.12
N GLY A 664 -11.00 -37.19 -11.19
CA GLY A 664 -11.68 -36.40 -12.24
C GLY A 664 -11.14 -34.99 -12.53
N SER A 665 -10.32 -34.91 -13.59
CA SER A 665 -10.35 -33.91 -14.69
C SER A 665 -10.79 -32.48 -14.33
N GLY A 666 -9.92 -31.47 -14.40
CA GLY A 666 -9.36 -30.95 -15.64
C GLY A 666 -10.05 -29.62 -15.97
N GLY A 667 -9.42 -28.50 -15.61
CA GLY A 667 -9.95 -27.17 -15.89
C GLY A 667 -8.92 -26.10 -15.52
N SER A 668 -8.36 -25.47 -16.55
CA SER A 668 -7.48 -24.30 -16.45
C SER A 668 -8.24 -23.13 -15.80
N GLY A 669 -8.03 -22.90 -14.50
CA GLY A 669 -8.63 -21.78 -13.78
C GLY A 669 -7.80 -20.51 -13.96
N GLY A 670 -8.09 -19.77 -15.03
CA GLY A 670 -7.69 -18.37 -15.17
C GLY A 670 -8.27 -17.51 -14.04
N LEU A 671 -7.77 -16.28 -13.94
CA LEU A 671 -7.94 -15.32 -12.84
C LEU A 671 -9.39 -14.96 -12.43
N GLY A 672 -10.45 -15.56 -12.96
CA GLY A 672 -11.86 -15.23 -12.71
C GLY A 672 -12.60 -16.12 -11.69
N VAL A 673 -13.75 -15.65 -11.20
CA VAL A 673 -14.67 -16.42 -10.34
C VAL A 673 -15.29 -17.55 -11.15
N PRO A 674 -15.29 -18.81 -10.67
CA PRO A 674 -15.99 -19.90 -11.32
C PRO A 674 -17.48 -19.60 -11.45
N LEU A 675 -18.01 -19.72 -12.67
CA LEU A 675 -19.43 -19.53 -12.97
C LEU A 675 -20.11 -20.89 -13.14
N LEU A 676 -21.33 -21.01 -12.62
CA LEU A 676 -22.19 -22.18 -12.86
C LEU A 676 -22.73 -22.15 -14.30
N PRO A 677 -22.97 -23.30 -14.95
CA PRO A 677 -23.70 -23.33 -16.22
C PRO A 677 -25.08 -22.66 -16.08
N GLY A 678 -25.37 -21.67 -16.93
CA GLY A 678 -26.64 -20.94 -16.93
C GLY A 678 -26.56 -19.55 -16.29
N ILE A 679 -27.63 -19.12 -15.61
CA ILE A 679 -27.71 -17.78 -15.00
C ILE A 679 -27.05 -17.79 -13.62
N ASN A 680 -25.95 -17.06 -13.48
CA ASN A 680 -25.30 -16.80 -12.20
C ASN A 680 -25.91 -15.55 -11.57
N ARG A 681 -26.06 -15.56 -10.24
CA ARG A 681 -26.59 -14.44 -9.47
C ARG A 681 -25.46 -13.78 -8.68
N VAL A 682 -25.46 -12.45 -8.68
CA VAL A 682 -24.79 -11.64 -7.66
C VAL A 682 -25.79 -11.46 -6.53
N VAL A 683 -25.42 -11.89 -5.33
CA VAL A 683 -26.25 -11.81 -4.12
C VAL A 683 -25.58 -10.81 -3.19
N VAL A 684 -26.34 -9.81 -2.76
CA VAL A 684 -25.94 -8.90 -1.69
C VAL A 684 -26.65 -9.38 -0.44
N GLU A 685 -25.88 -9.74 0.57
CA GLU A 685 -26.40 -10.12 1.88
C GLU A 685 -26.53 -8.85 2.72
N ALA A 686 -27.73 -8.62 3.25
CA ALA A 686 -28.00 -7.47 4.10
C ALA A 686 -27.73 -7.79 5.58
N PHE A 687 -27.52 -6.77 6.42
CA PHE A 687 -27.44 -6.93 7.87
C PHE A 687 -28.76 -7.40 8.50
N ASP A 688 -29.89 -7.07 7.87
CA ASP A 688 -31.21 -7.11 8.51
C ASP A 688 -32.01 -8.40 8.28
N GLN A 689 -31.40 -9.53 7.81
CA GLN A 689 -31.82 -10.96 7.87
C GLN A 689 -31.04 -11.81 6.82
N PRO A 690 -30.89 -13.14 7.01
CA PRO A 690 -29.97 -14.01 6.26
C PRO A 690 -30.22 -14.14 4.75
#